data_AF-A0A8J3N638-F1
#
_entry.id   AF-A0A8J3N638-F1
#
_cell.length_a   1.000
_cell.length_b   1.000
_cell.length_c   1.000
_cell.angle_alpha   90.00
_cell.angle_beta   90.00
_cell.angle_gamma   90.00
#
_symmetry.space_group_name_H-M   'P 1'
#
loop_
_entity.id
_entity.type
_entity.pdbx_description
1 polymer ?
#
loop_
_entity_poly.entity_id
_entity_poly.type
_entity_poly.pdbx_seq_one_letter_code
_entity_poly.pdbx_strand_id
1 'polypeptide(L)'
;MNCSQAREMLSAYRELKKDSQDAVALDLHVASCAECRHLLAQHHRVGEQIRSLPAVEPSSRAYSRLMQALAVEHTRFIHRSSSSAALTPTPDFLKPYLKGHASKDPQTDALTAFSRADTGPLPVIRPVPKRASAFHLNHFAIVGLAAAFLLILMTGGITSVLLLAQSRQAVSLPQGAGKNTTSLQQVSQVTMVSDATSTTYPHVVSAVADRQYIYYTAYGENTSDWMLERLDTQQQTSTPLLPTASTSPLIILSGSQDWLIWLQFDQPQASKNTKAHTNGGPSVRNWKLYSLSLKTENTDPSNTLSAPATPEVLSQGTFDQKTVPSWVHTPVQGVWFTQDSLLVTSIDQKGVSHLTQYPLKTQTTVTGSNKNVQTQVKTRQELANAHDGHILTSPTANNDGTSIYWSEEWLSQDNTLHSNVWTQQTVTAAPQPGKWVQHSAIQTFQFTEDDSSFRPQVVNNTLFFLQAAKTDVTNQLQVTPTAAVTPTVAATTTPEAATTVTPTASATPVAQNGIIARVDPGIYSAQLDASIQGALQAYSPETGAKLSMALGADGPISALQSGGRFLIWQNSNNSFDMFDVAANIPVNINPTIVPKDALFLAVNGDSAVWLASSDMKVDSNDITNSTVKFGTFSWPPPKTPASTNN
;
A
#
# COMPACT_ATOMS: atom_id res chain seq x y z
N MET A 1 -2.95 4.17 -52.77
CA MET A 1 -2.56 3.38 -51.57
C MET A 1 -3.81 3.08 -50.75
N ASN A 2 -3.97 1.85 -50.25
CA ASN A 2 -5.06 1.48 -49.34
C ASN A 2 -4.60 1.49 -47.86
N CYS A 3 -5.53 1.51 -46.90
CA CYS A 3 -5.20 1.64 -45.48
C CYS A 3 -4.34 0.50 -44.94
N SER A 4 -4.47 -0.73 -45.46
CA SER A 4 -3.62 -1.86 -45.04
C SER A 4 -2.17 -1.67 -45.46
N GLN A 5 -1.92 -1.25 -46.70
CA GLN A 5 -0.58 -0.94 -47.21
C GLN A 5 0.02 0.27 -46.49
N ALA A 6 -0.80 1.29 -46.21
CA ALA A 6 -0.36 2.47 -45.46
C ALA A 6 0.05 2.11 -44.02
N ARG A 7 -0.69 1.23 -43.34
CA ARG A 7 -0.36 0.77 -41.98
C ARG A 7 0.91 -0.07 -41.94
N GLU A 8 1.09 -0.96 -42.91
CA GLU A 8 2.31 -1.76 -43.04
C GLU A 8 3.53 -0.83 -43.24
N MET A 9 3.41 0.16 -44.13
CA MET A 9 4.47 1.15 -44.33
C MET A 9 4.71 2.04 -43.12
N LEU A 10 3.67 2.49 -42.40
CA LEU A 10 3.80 3.27 -41.17
C LEU A 10 4.49 2.50 -40.03
N SER A 11 4.42 1.17 -40.04
CA SER A 11 5.15 0.31 -39.10
C SER A 11 6.62 0.12 -39.48
N ALA A 12 6.92 0.12 -40.79
CA ALA A 12 8.28 0.02 -41.32
C ALA A 12 9.05 1.35 -41.34
N TYR A 13 8.36 2.50 -41.27
CA TYR A 13 8.94 3.84 -41.41
C TYR A 13 9.74 4.34 -40.19
N ARG A 14 10.18 3.45 -39.29
CA ARG A 14 11.10 3.81 -38.20
C ARG A 14 12.54 3.79 -38.71
N GLU A 15 12.92 4.95 -39.25
CA GLU A 15 14.24 5.58 -39.20
C GLU A 15 15.18 5.57 -40.42
N LEU A 16 14.97 4.84 -41.53
CA LEU A 16 15.95 4.89 -42.63
C LEU A 16 15.35 4.75 -44.04
N LYS A 17 14.96 5.87 -44.66
CA LYS A 17 15.25 6.26 -46.05
C LYS A 17 14.32 7.38 -46.51
N LYS A 18 14.89 8.57 -46.77
CA LYS A 18 14.18 9.73 -47.32
C LYS A 18 13.92 9.65 -48.84
N ASP A 19 14.46 8.63 -49.52
CA ASP A 19 14.56 8.58 -50.98
C ASP A 19 13.76 7.45 -51.67
N SER A 20 12.68 6.95 -51.05
CA SER A 20 11.78 6.00 -51.74
C SER A 20 10.53 6.73 -52.27
N GLN A 21 10.18 6.51 -53.55
CA GLN A 21 8.98 7.07 -54.19
C GLN A 21 7.69 6.74 -53.43
N ASP A 22 7.71 5.71 -52.60
CA ASP A 22 6.58 5.25 -51.78
C ASP A 22 6.30 6.14 -50.56
N ALA A 23 7.24 7.00 -50.14
CA ALA A 23 7.04 7.96 -49.05
C ALA A 23 6.03 9.06 -49.42
N VAL A 24 6.07 9.56 -50.67
CA VAL A 24 5.15 10.61 -51.15
C VAL A 24 3.72 10.10 -51.24
N ALA A 25 3.54 8.85 -51.70
CA ALA A 25 2.23 8.21 -51.77
C ALA A 25 1.63 7.95 -50.38
N LEU A 26 2.49 7.65 -49.39
CA LEU A 26 2.08 7.50 -47.99
C LEU A 26 1.66 8.85 -47.38
N ASP A 27 2.43 9.92 -47.60
CA ASP A 27 2.11 11.26 -47.09
C ASP A 27 0.77 11.78 -47.64
N LEU A 28 0.51 11.60 -48.94
CA LEU A 28 -0.78 11.93 -49.57
C LEU A 28 -1.94 11.11 -48.99
N HIS A 29 -1.71 9.84 -48.64
CA HIS A 29 -2.72 8.99 -48.02
C HIS A 29 -3.01 9.39 -46.57
N VAL A 30 -1.98 9.72 -45.78
CA VAL A 30 -2.13 10.20 -44.40
C VAL A 30 -2.81 11.59 -44.35
N ALA A 31 -2.57 12.42 -45.36
CA ALA A 31 -3.26 13.70 -45.50
C ALA A 31 -4.78 13.53 -45.70
N SER A 32 -5.23 12.45 -46.35
CA SER A 32 -6.64 12.20 -46.67
C SER A 32 -7.35 11.22 -45.73
N CYS A 33 -6.63 10.38 -44.99
CA CYS A 33 -7.20 9.35 -44.11
C CYS A 33 -7.00 9.67 -42.62
N ALA A 34 -8.09 9.95 -41.91
CA ALA A 34 -8.07 10.26 -40.47
C ALA A 34 -7.51 9.11 -39.61
N GLU A 35 -7.86 7.86 -39.94
CA GLU A 35 -7.40 6.66 -39.23
C GLU A 35 -5.88 6.46 -39.32
N CYS A 36 -5.31 6.64 -40.51
CA CYS A 36 -3.87 6.51 -40.71
C CYS A 36 -3.10 7.69 -40.07
N ARG A 37 -3.71 8.87 -39.98
CA ARG A 37 -3.16 10.03 -39.26
C ARG A 37 -3.10 9.80 -37.76
N HIS A 38 -4.16 9.22 -37.18
CA HIS A 38 -4.18 8.83 -35.78
C HIS A 38 -3.10 7.79 -35.46
N LEU A 39 -2.96 6.78 -36.33
CA LEU A 39 -1.94 5.73 -36.18
C LEU A 39 -0.51 6.29 -36.23
N LEU A 40 -0.25 7.22 -37.15
CA LEU A 40 1.04 7.93 -37.22
C LEU A 40 1.32 8.75 -35.94
N ALA A 41 0.32 9.48 -35.42
CA ALA A 41 0.46 10.24 -34.17
C ALA A 41 0.75 9.33 -32.96
N GLN A 42 0.10 8.16 -32.90
CA GLN A 42 0.39 7.13 -31.89
C GLN A 42 1.84 6.62 -31.99
N HIS A 43 2.33 6.36 -33.21
CA HIS A 43 3.70 5.93 -33.42
C HIS A 43 4.74 6.99 -33.04
N HIS A 44 4.44 8.28 -33.29
CA HIS A 44 5.26 9.41 -32.85
C HIS A 44 5.34 9.51 -31.34
N ARG A 45 4.21 9.38 -30.64
CA ARG A 45 4.16 9.41 -29.18
C ARG A 45 5.02 8.31 -28.55
N VAL A 46 4.98 7.10 -29.11
CA VAL A 46 5.86 5.99 -28.68
C VAL A 46 7.33 6.30 -28.97
N GLY A 47 7.64 6.94 -30.11
CA GLY A 47 9.00 7.37 -30.42
C GLY A 47 9.52 8.44 -29.45
N GLU A 48 8.69 9.40 -29.07
CA GLU A 48 9.01 10.41 -28.06
C GLU A 48 9.18 9.78 -26.68
N GLN A 49 8.34 8.83 -26.29
CA GLN A 49 8.49 8.07 -25.03
C GLN A 49 9.81 7.29 -24.96
N ILE A 50 10.27 6.74 -26.09
CA ILE A 50 11.57 6.06 -26.18
C ILE A 50 12.72 7.08 -26.08
N ARG A 51 12.58 8.25 -26.71
CA ARG A 51 13.60 9.33 -26.62
C ARG A 51 13.61 10.03 -25.26
N SER A 52 12.51 10.01 -24.52
CA SER A 52 12.42 10.51 -23.14
C SER A 52 12.89 9.50 -22.11
N LEU A 53 13.33 8.31 -22.52
CA LEU A 53 14.05 7.42 -21.61
C LEU A 53 15.32 8.13 -21.11
N PRO A 54 15.69 7.94 -19.84
CA PRO A 54 16.85 8.61 -19.26
C PRO A 54 18.10 8.30 -20.10
N ALA A 55 18.83 9.36 -20.45
CA ALA A 55 20.07 9.22 -21.21
C ALA A 55 21.01 8.30 -20.45
N VAL A 56 21.39 7.18 -21.07
CA VAL A 56 22.40 6.27 -20.51
C VAL A 56 23.70 7.05 -20.48
N GLU A 57 24.08 7.54 -19.31
CA GLU A 57 25.32 8.28 -19.14
C GLU A 57 26.48 7.32 -19.45
N PRO A 58 27.28 7.59 -20.49
CA PRO A 58 28.34 6.68 -20.88
C PRO A 58 29.34 6.62 -19.73
N SER A 59 29.84 5.42 -19.41
CA SER A 59 30.78 5.21 -18.29
C SER A 59 31.92 6.25 -18.33
N SER A 60 32.46 6.63 -17.16
CA SER A 60 33.58 7.60 -17.09
C SER A 60 34.83 7.21 -17.92
N ARG A 61 34.94 5.93 -18.29
CA ARG A 61 35.99 5.39 -19.18
C ARG A 61 35.62 5.39 -20.67
N ALA A 62 34.35 5.56 -21.04
CA ALA A 62 33.90 5.60 -22.43
C ALA A 62 34.42 6.85 -23.14
N TYR A 63 34.42 8.01 -22.46
CA TYR A 63 34.98 9.25 -23.00
C TYR A 63 36.48 9.11 -23.30
N SER A 64 37.27 8.57 -22.36
CA SER A 64 38.70 8.39 -22.56
C SER A 64 39.04 7.35 -23.64
N ARG A 65 38.25 6.27 -23.75
CA ARG A 65 38.38 5.30 -24.86
C ARG A 65 38.00 5.90 -26.20
N LEU A 66 36.95 6.71 -26.27
CA LEU A 66 36.55 7.41 -27.48
C LEU A 66 37.66 8.37 -27.91
N MET A 67 38.20 9.18 -27.00
CA MET A 67 39.29 10.12 -27.30
C MET A 67 40.57 9.41 -27.73
N GLN A 68 40.89 8.24 -27.16
CA GLN A 68 41.99 7.40 -27.62
C GLN A 68 41.74 6.82 -29.02
N ALA A 69 40.53 6.30 -29.28
CA ALA A 69 40.17 5.80 -30.61
C ALA A 69 40.21 6.90 -31.68
N LEU A 70 39.74 8.10 -31.33
CA LEU A 70 39.80 9.28 -32.19
C LEU A 70 41.25 9.73 -32.44
N ALA A 71 42.13 9.67 -31.44
CA ALA A 71 43.56 9.94 -31.60
C ALA A 71 44.25 8.91 -32.53
N VAL A 72 43.87 7.64 -32.44
CA VAL A 72 44.36 6.55 -33.32
C VAL A 72 43.85 6.73 -34.76
N GLU A 73 42.59 7.10 -34.96
CA GLU A 73 42.07 7.37 -36.30
C GLU A 73 42.65 8.66 -36.88
N HIS A 74 42.84 9.71 -36.09
CA HIS A 74 43.49 10.94 -36.54
C HIS A 74 44.95 10.69 -36.97
N THR A 75 45.70 9.87 -36.23
CA THR A 75 47.06 9.47 -36.65
C THR A 75 47.05 8.61 -37.91
N ARG A 76 46.12 7.64 -38.02
CA ARG A 76 45.93 6.87 -39.27
C ARG A 76 45.53 7.74 -40.45
N PHE A 77 44.68 8.74 -40.24
CA PHE A 77 44.29 9.70 -41.26
C PHE A 77 45.49 10.51 -41.75
N ILE A 78 46.32 11.04 -40.84
CA ILE A 78 47.57 11.73 -41.21
C ILE A 78 48.50 10.80 -41.99
N HIS A 79 48.66 9.54 -41.57
CA HIS A 79 49.51 8.57 -42.26
C HIS A 79 48.99 8.13 -43.63
N ARG A 80 47.67 8.12 -43.85
CA ARG A 80 47.03 7.75 -45.12
C ARG A 80 46.85 8.92 -46.09
N SER A 81 47.02 10.15 -45.62
CA SER A 81 46.84 11.35 -46.43
C SER A 81 48.16 11.77 -47.08
N SER A 82 48.11 12.13 -48.36
CA SER A 82 49.25 12.70 -49.09
C SER A 82 49.71 14.03 -48.46
N SER A 83 51.00 14.36 -48.63
CA SER A 83 51.82 15.36 -47.89
C SER A 83 51.26 16.76 -47.62
N SER A 84 50.08 17.13 -48.14
CA SER A 84 49.36 18.37 -47.85
C SER A 84 48.48 18.32 -46.60
N ALA A 85 48.14 17.13 -46.06
CA ALA A 85 47.35 16.98 -44.82
C ALA A 85 48.21 17.00 -43.53
N ALA A 86 49.54 17.02 -43.65
CA ALA A 86 50.44 17.16 -42.50
C ALA A 86 50.40 18.58 -41.85
N LEU A 87 49.65 19.51 -42.44
CA LEU A 87 49.47 20.89 -42.00
C LEU A 87 48.18 21.14 -41.21
N THR A 88 47.26 20.16 -41.08
CA THR A 88 46.09 20.34 -40.21
C THR A 88 46.52 20.33 -38.74
N PRO A 89 46.30 21.43 -37.99
CA PRO A 89 46.70 21.51 -36.60
C PRO A 89 45.92 20.49 -35.78
N THR A 90 46.65 19.66 -35.03
CA THR A 90 46.05 18.69 -34.11
C THR A 90 45.11 19.41 -33.15
N PRO A 91 43.83 18.98 -33.05
CA PRO A 91 42.89 19.58 -32.12
C PRO A 91 43.42 19.55 -30.69
N ASP A 92 43.31 20.67 -29.98
CA ASP A 92 43.91 20.86 -28.64
C ASP A 92 43.48 19.80 -27.62
N PHE A 93 42.23 19.32 -27.73
CA PHE A 93 41.67 18.31 -26.83
C PHE A 93 42.26 16.89 -27.02
N LEU A 94 42.91 16.60 -28.15
CA LEU A 94 43.53 15.29 -28.42
C LEU A 94 45.02 15.23 -28.01
N LYS A 95 45.65 16.37 -27.73
CA LYS A 95 47.07 16.47 -27.35
C LYS A 95 47.50 15.55 -26.18
N PRO A 96 46.74 15.42 -25.06
CA PRO A 96 47.15 14.55 -23.96
C PRO A 96 47.08 13.05 -24.31
N TYR A 97 46.24 12.66 -25.27
CA TYR A 97 46.06 11.26 -25.67
C TYR A 97 47.08 10.81 -26.72
N LEU A 98 47.59 11.73 -27.55
CA LEU A 98 48.63 11.43 -28.54
C LEU A 98 49.99 11.14 -27.90
N LYS A 99 50.33 11.77 -26.76
CA LYS A 99 51.57 11.50 -26.03
C LYS A 99 51.66 10.06 -25.48
N GLY A 100 50.53 9.42 -25.19
CA GLY A 100 50.47 8.05 -24.67
C GLY A 100 50.64 6.95 -25.72
N HIS A 101 50.47 7.26 -27.01
CA HIS A 101 50.54 6.28 -28.10
C HIS A 101 51.97 6.06 -28.65
N ALA A 102 52.93 6.94 -28.36
CA ALA A 102 54.32 6.77 -28.76
C ALA A 102 55.07 5.67 -27.94
N SER A 103 54.45 5.15 -26.88
CA SER A 103 55.10 4.22 -25.93
C SER A 103 54.40 2.87 -25.78
N LYS A 104 53.44 2.52 -26.65
CA LYS A 104 52.76 1.20 -26.61
C LYS A 104 52.81 0.52 -27.97
N ASP A 105 53.30 -0.71 -27.97
CA ASP A 105 53.46 -1.58 -29.14
C ASP A 105 52.15 -1.79 -29.92
N PRO A 106 52.22 -1.92 -31.26
CA PRO A 106 51.05 -1.98 -32.14
C PRO A 106 50.55 -3.42 -32.26
N GLN A 107 49.97 -3.97 -31.19
CA GLN A 107 49.20 -5.21 -31.29
C GLN A 107 47.93 -5.14 -30.46
N THR A 108 46.96 -4.36 -30.90
CA THR A 108 45.53 -4.67 -30.72
C THR A 108 44.74 -3.85 -31.70
N ASP A 109 43.99 -4.53 -32.57
CA ASP A 109 43.19 -3.94 -33.62
C ASP A 109 42.01 -3.16 -33.01
N ALA A 110 42.06 -1.83 -33.05
CA ALA A 110 41.18 -0.93 -32.30
C ALA A 110 39.68 -1.09 -32.62
N LEU A 111 39.33 -1.71 -33.75
CA LEU A 111 37.94 -2.02 -34.12
C LEU A 111 37.41 -3.32 -33.49
N THR A 112 38.29 -4.22 -33.03
CA THR A 112 37.86 -5.43 -32.30
C THR A 112 37.54 -5.15 -30.83
N ALA A 113 38.07 -4.06 -30.26
CA ALA A 113 37.80 -3.65 -28.88
C ALA A 113 36.33 -3.22 -28.63
N PHE A 114 35.58 -2.89 -29.69
CA PHE A 114 34.13 -2.62 -29.62
C PHE A 114 33.27 -3.85 -29.98
N SER A 115 33.88 -4.97 -30.40
CA SER A 115 33.15 -6.19 -30.83
C SER A 115 33.06 -7.29 -29.78
N ARG A 116 33.78 -7.17 -28.65
CA ARG A 116 33.61 -8.05 -27.50
C ARG A 116 32.75 -7.37 -26.45
N ALA A 117 31.44 -7.50 -26.59
CA ALA A 117 30.60 -7.60 -25.42
C ALA A 117 31.09 -8.80 -24.61
N ASP A 118 31.22 -8.66 -23.29
CA ASP A 118 31.54 -9.73 -22.33
C ASP A 118 30.35 -10.72 -22.18
N THR A 119 29.78 -11.14 -23.30
CA THR A 119 28.88 -12.29 -23.36
C THR A 119 29.73 -13.47 -23.80
N GLY A 120 29.86 -14.49 -22.95
CA GLY A 120 30.39 -15.80 -23.36
C GLY A 120 29.70 -16.31 -24.64
N PRO A 121 30.32 -17.23 -25.39
CA PRO A 121 29.78 -17.67 -26.68
C PRO A 121 28.36 -18.24 -26.49
N LEU A 122 27.37 -17.56 -27.09
CA LEU A 122 26.02 -18.08 -27.23
C LEU A 122 26.07 -19.42 -27.98
N PRO A 123 25.29 -20.44 -27.58
CA PRO A 123 25.27 -21.71 -28.27
C PRO A 123 24.75 -21.52 -29.70
N VAL A 124 25.56 -21.95 -30.67
CA VAL A 124 25.22 -21.97 -32.10
C VAL A 124 24.18 -23.07 -32.33
N ILE A 125 22.90 -22.70 -32.41
CA ILE A 125 21.85 -23.61 -32.89
C ILE A 125 22.04 -23.77 -34.40
N ARG A 126 22.62 -24.90 -34.82
CA ARG A 126 22.69 -25.28 -36.24
C ARG A 126 21.30 -25.75 -36.68
N PRO A 127 20.68 -25.15 -37.70
CA PRO A 127 19.46 -25.72 -38.27
C PRO A 127 19.81 -27.05 -38.95
N VAL A 128 19.21 -28.14 -38.47
CA VAL A 128 19.28 -29.46 -39.09
C VAL A 128 18.50 -29.42 -40.41
N PRO A 129 19.07 -29.86 -41.54
CA PRO A 129 18.34 -29.92 -42.80
C PRO A 129 17.25 -31.00 -42.72
N LYS A 130 16.01 -30.61 -43.07
CA LYS A 130 14.85 -31.51 -43.18
C LYS A 130 15.10 -32.56 -44.26
N ARG A 131 15.17 -33.84 -43.87
CA ARG A 131 14.87 -34.96 -44.77
C ARG A 131 13.36 -35.05 -44.93
N ALA A 132 12.92 -35.06 -46.19
CA ALA A 132 11.56 -35.38 -46.57
C ALA A 132 11.22 -36.81 -46.11
N SER A 133 10.09 -36.94 -45.42
CA SER A 133 9.44 -38.22 -45.13
C SER A 133 7.95 -37.97 -45.25
N ALA A 134 7.38 -38.48 -46.33
CA ALA A 134 5.95 -38.49 -46.59
C ALA A 134 5.20 -39.27 -45.50
N PHE A 135 4.14 -38.68 -44.95
CA PHE A 135 3.06 -39.46 -44.34
C PHE A 135 1.71 -38.81 -44.67
N HIS A 136 0.82 -39.70 -45.14
CA HIS A 136 -0.50 -39.42 -45.70
C HIS A 136 -1.49 -38.84 -44.68
N LEU A 137 -2.40 -38.00 -45.20
CA LEU A 137 -3.60 -37.55 -44.50
C LEU A 137 -4.55 -38.71 -44.19
N ASN A 138 -5.09 -38.73 -42.97
CA ASN A 138 -6.37 -39.39 -42.68
C ASN A 138 -7.44 -38.34 -42.34
N HIS A 139 -8.44 -38.25 -43.23
CA HIS A 139 -9.53 -37.27 -43.28
C HIS A 139 -10.69 -37.53 -42.30
N PHE A 140 -10.43 -37.93 -41.05
CA PHE A 140 -11.53 -38.23 -40.10
C PHE A 140 -11.52 -37.48 -38.76
N ALA A 141 -10.59 -36.54 -38.53
CA ALA A 141 -10.54 -35.77 -37.27
C ALA A 141 -11.16 -34.35 -37.35
N ILE A 142 -11.63 -33.91 -38.53
CA ILE A 142 -12.11 -32.52 -38.70
C ILE A 142 -13.60 -32.38 -38.32
N VAL A 143 -14.38 -33.48 -38.33
CA VAL A 143 -15.80 -33.42 -37.97
C VAL A 143 -16.02 -33.42 -36.45
N GLY A 144 -15.12 -34.03 -35.67
CA GLY A 144 -15.22 -34.05 -34.20
C GLY A 144 -14.90 -32.70 -33.54
N LEU A 145 -13.96 -31.93 -34.10
CA LEU A 145 -13.55 -30.65 -33.53
C LEU A 145 -14.56 -29.53 -33.84
N ALA A 146 -15.23 -29.59 -34.99
CA ALA A 146 -16.32 -28.67 -35.32
C ALA A 146 -17.57 -28.87 -34.43
N ALA A 147 -17.90 -30.12 -34.07
CA ALA A 147 -19.03 -30.42 -33.19
C ALA A 147 -18.78 -30.00 -31.73
N ALA A 148 -17.55 -30.14 -31.24
CA ALA A 148 -17.17 -29.68 -29.90
C ALA A 148 -17.16 -28.14 -29.78
N PHE A 149 -16.71 -27.43 -30.83
CA PHE A 149 -16.74 -25.96 -30.85
C PHE A 149 -18.17 -25.41 -30.89
N LEU A 150 -19.10 -26.08 -31.59
CA LEU A 150 -20.51 -25.66 -31.67
C LEU A 150 -21.27 -25.89 -30.36
N LEU A 151 -20.96 -26.96 -29.61
CA LEU A 151 -21.56 -27.22 -28.29
C LEU A 151 -21.06 -26.26 -27.20
N ILE A 152 -19.79 -25.82 -27.28
CA ILE A 152 -19.23 -24.81 -26.37
C ILE A 152 -19.78 -23.41 -26.70
N LEU A 153 -20.02 -23.09 -27.97
CA LEU A 153 -20.63 -21.82 -28.39
C LEU A 153 -22.12 -21.71 -28.01
N MET A 154 -22.86 -22.83 -28.03
CA MET A 154 -24.28 -22.85 -27.65
C MET A 154 -24.49 -22.81 -26.13
N THR A 155 -23.53 -23.27 -25.31
CA THR A 155 -23.61 -23.19 -23.84
C THR A 155 -23.01 -21.89 -23.27
N GLY A 156 -22.02 -21.28 -23.94
CA GLY A 156 -21.49 -19.96 -23.57
C GLY A 156 -22.32 -18.77 -24.07
N GLY A 157 -23.13 -18.94 -25.12
CA GLY A 157 -23.91 -17.85 -25.71
C GLY A 157 -25.16 -17.42 -24.93
N ILE A 158 -25.74 -18.31 -24.11
CA ILE A 158 -27.01 -18.03 -23.42
C ILE A 158 -26.78 -17.23 -22.12
N THR A 159 -25.61 -17.36 -21.49
CA THR A 159 -25.26 -16.57 -20.29
C THR A 159 -24.81 -15.14 -20.64
N SER A 160 -24.18 -14.92 -21.80
CA SER A 160 -23.79 -13.58 -22.25
C SER A 160 -24.97 -12.76 -22.80
N VAL A 161 -26.01 -13.39 -23.37
CA VAL A 161 -27.19 -12.66 -23.85
C VAL A 161 -28.11 -12.24 -22.71
N LEU A 162 -28.17 -12.97 -21.59
CA LEU A 162 -28.94 -12.52 -20.41
C LEU A 162 -28.30 -11.32 -19.69
N LEU A 163 -26.97 -11.19 -19.72
CA LEU A 163 -26.26 -10.02 -19.15
C LEU A 163 -26.21 -8.81 -20.10
N LEU A 164 -26.35 -9.00 -21.42
CA LEU A 164 -26.49 -7.89 -22.38
C LEU A 164 -27.94 -7.52 -22.73
N ALA A 165 -28.93 -8.35 -22.42
CA ALA A 165 -30.34 -8.01 -22.58
C ALA A 165 -30.87 -7.06 -21.48
N GLN A 166 -30.19 -6.96 -20.33
CA GLN A 166 -30.53 -5.97 -19.30
C GLN A 166 -29.94 -4.56 -19.57
N SER A 167 -28.96 -4.44 -20.48
CA SER A 167 -28.28 -3.15 -20.76
C SER A 167 -28.75 -2.44 -22.04
N ARG A 168 -29.78 -2.96 -22.74
CA ARG A 168 -30.36 -2.31 -23.93
C ARG A 168 -31.88 -2.40 -23.98
N GLN A 169 -32.56 -1.71 -23.06
CA GLN A 169 -33.89 -1.13 -23.33
C GLN A 169 -33.78 0.40 -23.32
N ALA A 170 -33.09 0.92 -24.34
CA ALA A 170 -33.37 2.28 -24.81
C ALA A 170 -34.49 2.16 -25.85
N VAL A 171 -35.74 2.12 -25.38
CA VAL A 171 -36.90 2.35 -26.25
C VAL A 171 -37.04 3.87 -26.39
N SER A 172 -36.76 4.35 -27.59
CA SER A 172 -37.02 5.72 -28.01
C SER A 172 -38.49 5.91 -28.41
N LEU A 173 -39.03 7.10 -28.09
CA LEU A 173 -40.22 7.84 -28.60
C LEU A 173 -41.30 8.15 -27.54
N PRO A 174 -41.99 9.31 -27.61
CA PRO A 174 -41.53 10.67 -27.89
C PRO A 174 -41.80 11.63 -26.70
N GLN A 175 -41.33 12.86 -26.86
CA GLN A 175 -41.31 13.99 -25.94
C GLN A 175 -42.61 14.21 -25.12
N GLY A 176 -42.46 14.39 -23.79
CA GLY A 176 -43.46 15.05 -22.94
C GLY A 176 -43.43 14.65 -21.45
N ALA A 177 -42.90 15.56 -20.62
CA ALA A 177 -43.14 15.72 -19.17
C ALA A 177 -42.58 14.70 -18.14
N GLY A 178 -41.74 15.23 -17.22
CA GLY A 178 -41.62 14.77 -15.82
C GLY A 178 -40.63 13.64 -15.50
N LYS A 179 -39.34 13.95 -15.29
CA LYS A 179 -38.32 13.00 -14.80
C LYS A 179 -38.56 12.61 -13.34
N ASN A 180 -38.82 11.33 -13.10
CA ASN A 180 -38.39 10.56 -11.92
C ASN A 180 -38.21 9.10 -12.37
N THR A 181 -36.97 8.70 -12.69
CA THR A 181 -36.62 7.30 -12.96
C THR A 181 -35.44 6.91 -12.08
N THR A 182 -35.75 6.30 -10.95
CA THR A 182 -34.82 5.58 -10.08
C THR A 182 -34.46 4.25 -10.76
N SER A 183 -33.18 4.07 -11.11
CA SER A 183 -32.63 2.75 -11.39
C SER A 183 -32.52 1.95 -10.09
N LEU A 184 -33.19 0.80 -10.00
CA LEU A 184 -33.05 -0.14 -8.88
C LEU A 184 -31.67 -0.79 -8.90
N GLN A 185 -30.69 -0.12 -8.32
CA GLN A 185 -29.42 -0.72 -7.93
C GLN A 185 -29.69 -1.50 -6.64
N GLN A 186 -29.65 -2.83 -6.70
CA GLN A 186 -29.85 -3.66 -5.50
C GLN A 186 -28.68 -3.43 -4.55
N VAL A 187 -28.89 -2.58 -3.53
CA VAL A 187 -27.85 -2.23 -2.57
C VAL A 187 -27.64 -3.41 -1.61
N SER A 188 -26.41 -3.92 -1.55
CA SER A 188 -26.06 -4.95 -0.57
C SER A 188 -26.05 -4.34 0.84
N GLN A 189 -26.57 -5.05 1.84
CA GLN A 189 -26.72 -4.54 3.20
C GLN A 189 -25.95 -5.40 4.22
N VAL A 190 -25.32 -4.75 5.19
CA VAL A 190 -24.66 -5.40 6.31
C VAL A 190 -25.69 -5.98 7.29
N THR A 191 -25.40 -7.16 7.84
CA THR A 191 -26.19 -7.78 8.92
C THR A 191 -25.41 -7.66 10.23
N MET A 192 -26.04 -7.07 11.25
CA MET A 192 -25.49 -6.94 12.59
C MET A 192 -25.76 -8.21 13.41
N VAL A 193 -24.80 -8.58 14.25
CA VAL A 193 -24.92 -9.60 15.29
C VAL A 193 -24.63 -8.93 16.63
N SER A 194 -25.38 -9.31 17.67
CA SER A 194 -25.15 -8.84 19.03
C SER A 194 -24.67 -9.99 19.89
N ASP A 195 -23.47 -9.86 20.42
CA ASP A 195 -22.79 -10.86 21.23
C ASP A 195 -22.67 -10.34 22.68
N ALA A 196 -23.14 -11.11 23.66
CA ALA A 196 -23.18 -10.72 25.05
C ALA A 196 -22.42 -11.71 25.92
N THR A 197 -21.63 -11.21 26.88
CA THR A 197 -20.88 -12.05 27.80
C THR A 197 -21.01 -11.53 29.23
N SER A 198 -20.95 -12.45 30.20
CA SER A 198 -20.83 -12.09 31.60
C SER A 198 -19.36 -12.05 31.98
N THR A 199 -18.93 -10.96 32.63
CA THR A 199 -17.54 -10.76 33.03
C THR A 199 -17.45 -9.94 34.32
N THR A 200 -16.39 -10.17 35.08
CA THR A 200 -16.00 -9.34 36.23
C THR A 200 -15.33 -8.03 35.82
N TYR A 201 -15.04 -7.86 34.52
CA TYR A 201 -14.40 -6.68 33.93
C TYR A 201 -15.40 -5.96 33.00
N PRO A 202 -16.38 -5.21 33.54
CA PRO A 202 -17.43 -4.62 32.72
C PRO A 202 -16.96 -3.44 31.87
N HIS A 203 -15.82 -2.81 32.22
CA HIS A 203 -15.35 -1.61 31.54
C HIS A 203 -14.43 -1.93 30.37
N VAL A 204 -15.03 -2.17 29.21
CA VAL A 204 -14.29 -2.44 27.98
C VAL A 204 -13.71 -1.17 27.38
N VAL A 205 -12.43 -1.23 27.01
CA VAL A 205 -11.68 -0.07 26.49
C VAL A 205 -11.34 -0.22 25.01
N SER A 206 -11.01 -1.44 24.58
CA SER A 206 -10.66 -1.73 23.19
C SER A 206 -11.12 -3.13 22.81
N ALA A 207 -11.48 -3.32 21.55
CA ALA A 207 -11.79 -4.65 21.03
C ALA A 207 -11.40 -4.77 19.55
N VAL A 208 -11.15 -6.00 19.13
CA VAL A 208 -11.08 -6.41 17.73
C VAL A 208 -11.83 -7.73 17.57
N ALA A 209 -12.52 -7.90 16.45
CA ALA A 209 -13.25 -9.12 16.17
C ALA A 209 -12.67 -9.85 14.96
N ASP A 210 -12.83 -11.16 14.96
CA ASP A 210 -12.83 -11.96 13.74
C ASP A 210 -14.25 -12.51 13.51
N ARG A 211 -14.40 -13.69 12.88
CA ARG A 211 -15.72 -14.29 12.63
C ARG A 211 -16.23 -15.17 13.78
N GLN A 212 -15.35 -15.59 14.68
CA GLN A 212 -15.61 -16.56 15.74
C GLN A 212 -15.35 -15.98 17.13
N TYR A 213 -14.45 -15.01 17.22
CA TYR A 213 -13.98 -14.46 18.47
C TYR A 213 -14.00 -12.93 18.47
N ILE A 214 -14.29 -12.38 19.64
CA ILE A 214 -14.05 -10.98 19.98
C ILE A 214 -12.96 -10.94 21.03
N TYR A 215 -11.85 -10.29 20.71
CA TYR A 215 -10.75 -10.04 21.63
C TYR A 215 -10.93 -8.64 22.19
N TYR A 216 -10.96 -8.50 23.51
CA TYR A 216 -11.18 -7.19 24.14
C TYR A 216 -10.34 -7.02 25.39
N THR A 217 -10.05 -5.76 25.73
CA THR A 217 -9.47 -5.40 27.02
C THR A 217 -10.52 -4.70 27.87
N ALA A 218 -10.53 -5.04 29.15
CA ALA A 218 -11.44 -4.45 30.10
C ALA A 218 -10.83 -4.34 31.50
N TYR A 219 -11.40 -3.47 32.33
CA TYR A 219 -11.03 -3.35 33.74
C TYR A 219 -12.22 -3.52 34.68
N GLY A 220 -11.92 -3.91 35.92
CA GLY A 220 -12.92 -4.13 36.96
C GLY A 220 -13.29 -2.84 37.70
N GLU A 221 -14.55 -2.73 38.14
CA GLU A 221 -15.06 -1.57 38.89
C GLU A 221 -14.23 -1.26 40.15
N ASN A 222 -13.81 -2.30 40.89
CA ASN A 222 -13.22 -2.15 42.23
C ASN A 222 -11.76 -2.60 42.35
N THR A 223 -11.22 -3.29 41.35
CA THR A 223 -9.88 -3.88 41.43
C THR A 223 -8.82 -3.03 40.73
N SER A 224 -9.20 -2.07 39.88
CA SER A 224 -8.29 -1.38 38.93
C SER A 224 -7.45 -2.35 38.08
N ASP A 225 -7.80 -3.64 38.10
CA ASP A 225 -7.13 -4.70 37.39
C ASP A 225 -7.68 -4.80 35.98
N TRP A 226 -6.77 -5.00 35.04
CA TRP A 226 -7.02 -5.08 33.62
C TRP A 226 -6.90 -6.51 33.15
N MET A 227 -7.81 -6.93 32.29
CA MET A 227 -7.76 -8.25 31.67
C MET A 227 -7.83 -8.12 30.16
N LEU A 228 -7.13 -9.04 29.49
CA LEU A 228 -7.30 -9.33 28.08
C LEU A 228 -8.15 -10.58 27.97
N GLU A 229 -9.31 -10.47 27.35
CA GLU A 229 -10.30 -11.54 27.25
C GLU A 229 -10.58 -11.89 25.78
N ARG A 230 -10.98 -13.14 25.57
CA ARG A 230 -11.50 -13.66 24.30
C ARG A 230 -12.91 -14.17 24.52
N LEU A 231 -13.89 -13.52 23.90
CA LEU A 231 -15.27 -13.96 23.82
C LEU A 231 -15.45 -14.87 22.60
N ASP A 232 -15.93 -16.09 22.83
CA ASP A 232 -16.43 -16.98 21.79
C ASP A 232 -17.86 -16.58 21.41
N THR A 233 -18.08 -16.15 20.17
CA THR A 233 -19.39 -15.63 19.73
C THR A 233 -20.46 -16.72 19.59
N GLN A 234 -20.08 -17.99 19.55
CA GLN A 234 -21.06 -19.09 19.55
C GLN A 234 -21.47 -19.47 20.96
N GLN A 235 -20.50 -19.55 21.87
CA GLN A 235 -20.73 -19.95 23.25
C GLN A 235 -21.16 -18.79 24.16
N GLN A 236 -20.93 -17.55 23.73
CA GLN A 236 -21.21 -16.34 24.49
C GLN A 236 -20.46 -16.34 25.85
N THR A 237 -19.26 -16.90 25.85
CA THR A 237 -18.39 -17.05 27.02
C THR A 237 -17.04 -16.38 26.80
N SER A 238 -16.63 -15.55 27.76
CA SER A 238 -15.30 -14.95 27.80
C SER A 238 -14.28 -15.84 28.49
N THR A 239 -13.08 -15.88 27.91
CA THR A 239 -11.93 -16.62 28.43
C THR A 239 -10.74 -15.68 28.60
N PRO A 240 -10.10 -15.60 29.79
CA PRO A 240 -8.90 -14.80 29.98
C PRO A 240 -7.75 -15.31 29.11
N LEU A 241 -7.05 -14.39 28.44
CA LEU A 241 -5.85 -14.69 27.65
C LEU A 241 -4.55 -14.49 28.44
N LEU A 242 -4.61 -13.78 29.56
CA LEU A 242 -3.48 -13.61 30.48
C LEU A 242 -3.68 -14.50 31.71
N PRO A 243 -2.60 -15.11 32.24
CA PRO A 243 -2.69 -15.95 33.43
C PRO A 243 -3.05 -15.16 34.70
N THR A 244 -2.72 -13.88 34.72
CA THR A 244 -2.98 -12.95 35.82
C THR A 244 -3.43 -11.61 35.27
N ALA A 245 -4.32 -10.93 36.00
CA ALA A 245 -4.71 -9.57 35.64
C ALA A 245 -3.52 -8.61 35.70
N SER A 246 -3.53 -7.60 34.84
CA SER A 246 -2.54 -6.55 34.76
C SER A 246 -2.94 -5.38 35.67
N THR A 247 -2.01 -4.81 36.41
CA THR A 247 -2.23 -3.58 37.19
C THR A 247 -2.15 -2.31 36.33
N SER A 248 -1.92 -2.48 35.02
CA SER A 248 -1.61 -1.45 34.04
C SER A 248 -2.62 -1.49 32.89
N PRO A 249 -3.04 -0.34 32.34
CA PRO A 249 -3.91 -0.27 31.18
C PRO A 249 -3.44 -1.13 30.01
N LEU A 250 -4.36 -1.89 29.45
CA LEU A 250 -4.16 -2.74 28.28
C LEU A 250 -5.02 -2.23 27.12
N ILE A 251 -4.42 -2.02 25.96
CA ILE A 251 -5.10 -1.52 24.76
C ILE A 251 -4.75 -2.42 23.57
N ILE A 252 -5.73 -3.15 23.06
CA ILE A 252 -5.58 -3.87 21.79
C ILE A 252 -5.41 -2.86 20.67
N LEU A 253 -4.35 -3.04 19.89
CA LEU A 253 -4.07 -2.23 18.73
C LEU A 253 -4.51 -2.91 17.44
N SER A 254 -4.41 -4.23 17.30
CA SER A 254 -4.88 -4.96 16.11
C SER A 254 -4.87 -6.47 16.34
N GLY A 255 -5.66 -7.21 15.54
CA GLY A 255 -5.58 -8.66 15.44
C GLY A 255 -5.43 -9.14 13.99
N SER A 256 -4.95 -10.35 13.82
CA SER A 256 -5.03 -11.11 12.58
C SER A 256 -5.57 -12.51 12.91
N GLN A 257 -5.73 -13.38 11.93
CA GLN A 257 -6.13 -14.78 12.17
C GLN A 257 -5.19 -15.51 13.14
N ASP A 258 -3.91 -15.13 13.16
CA ASP A 258 -2.84 -15.86 13.84
C ASP A 258 -2.22 -15.09 15.01
N TRP A 259 -2.50 -13.80 15.16
CA TRP A 259 -1.79 -12.91 16.07
C TRP A 259 -2.68 -11.84 16.68
N LEU A 260 -2.42 -11.51 17.94
CA LEU A 260 -3.02 -10.39 18.64
C LEU A 260 -1.93 -9.44 19.16
N ILE A 261 -2.12 -8.13 18.96
CA ILE A 261 -1.18 -7.08 19.35
C ILE A 261 -1.86 -6.11 20.31
N TRP A 262 -1.22 -5.85 21.45
CA TRP A 262 -1.69 -4.85 22.41
C TRP A 262 -0.54 -4.07 23.02
N LEU A 263 -0.90 -2.88 23.50
CA LEU A 263 -0.04 -1.97 24.23
C LEU A 263 -0.38 -2.04 25.73
N GLN A 264 0.66 -2.04 26.55
CA GLN A 264 0.53 -1.87 28.00
C GLN A 264 1.20 -0.55 28.41
N PHE A 265 0.51 0.24 29.22
CA PHE A 265 1.05 1.46 29.82
C PHE A 265 1.32 1.32 31.30
N ASP A 266 2.42 1.89 31.74
CA ASP A 266 2.59 2.18 33.16
C ASP A 266 1.80 3.43 33.56
N GLN A 267 1.48 3.54 34.85
CA GLN A 267 0.86 4.75 35.37
C GLN A 267 1.75 5.98 35.12
N PRO A 268 1.16 7.16 34.88
CA PRO A 268 1.93 8.38 34.59
C PRO A 268 2.86 8.74 35.75
N GLN A 269 4.15 8.84 35.47
CA GLN A 269 5.13 9.34 36.43
C GLN A 269 5.32 10.85 36.24
N ALA A 270 5.33 11.58 37.35
CA ALA A 270 5.69 13.00 37.34
C ALA A 270 7.15 13.15 36.89
N SER A 271 7.40 13.95 35.85
CA SER A 271 8.76 14.24 35.38
C SER A 271 9.59 14.83 36.54
N LYS A 272 10.75 14.24 36.85
CA LYS A 272 11.61 14.60 38.00
C LYS A 272 12.21 16.03 37.98
N ASN A 273 11.91 16.84 36.96
CA ASN A 273 12.41 18.21 36.84
C ASN A 273 11.40 19.26 37.34
N THR A 274 11.62 19.65 38.61
CA THR A 274 11.31 20.90 39.34
C THR A 274 10.22 21.86 38.84
N LYS A 275 9.29 22.17 39.79
CA LYS A 275 8.49 23.39 39.94
C LYS A 275 7.57 23.78 38.77
N ALA A 276 6.41 23.11 38.67
CA ALA A 276 5.21 23.72 38.10
C ALA A 276 3.98 23.26 38.90
N HIS A 277 3.37 24.19 39.65
CA HIS A 277 2.05 24.01 40.23
C HIS A 277 1.01 24.41 39.19
N THR A 278 0.66 23.48 38.31
CA THR A 278 -0.59 23.47 37.55
C THR A 278 -1.01 22.01 37.38
N ASN A 279 -2.27 21.70 37.69
CA ASN A 279 -2.84 20.37 37.48
C ASN A 279 -2.72 20.02 35.99
N GLY A 280 -1.94 18.99 35.64
CA GLY A 280 -1.68 18.58 34.25
C GLY A 280 -0.23 18.73 33.78
N GLY A 281 0.76 18.57 34.68
CA GLY A 281 2.16 18.56 34.29
C GLY A 281 2.48 17.42 33.29
N PRO A 282 3.40 17.65 32.34
CA PRO A 282 3.78 16.67 31.32
C PRO A 282 4.21 15.33 31.96
N SER A 283 3.54 14.26 31.55
CA SER A 283 3.75 12.92 32.07
C SER A 283 4.79 12.14 31.27
N VAL A 284 5.64 11.41 31.98
CA VAL A 284 6.50 10.39 31.40
C VAL A 284 5.86 9.02 31.68
N ARG A 285 5.76 8.17 30.66
CA ARG A 285 5.14 6.84 30.77
C ARG A 285 6.01 5.78 30.10
N ASN A 286 6.26 4.67 30.78
CA ASN A 286 6.82 3.51 30.11
C ASN A 286 5.70 2.76 29.39
N TRP A 287 6.07 2.08 28.32
CA TRP A 287 5.15 1.29 27.52
C TRP A 287 5.80 0.02 27.03
N LYS A 288 4.98 -1.01 26.80
CA LYS A 288 5.38 -2.28 26.20
C LYS A 288 4.37 -2.69 25.13
N LEU A 289 4.88 -3.07 23.97
CA LEU A 289 4.12 -3.64 22.87
C LEU A 289 4.28 -5.15 22.89
N TYR A 290 3.17 -5.85 23.03
CA TYR A 290 3.12 -7.29 23.10
C TYR A 290 2.52 -7.90 21.84
N SER A 291 2.91 -9.15 21.59
CA SER A 291 2.28 -10.03 20.62
C SER A 291 1.93 -11.37 21.27
N LEU A 292 0.82 -11.95 20.81
CA LEU A 292 0.36 -13.27 21.21
C LEU A 292 0.01 -14.05 19.95
N SER A 293 0.57 -15.26 19.80
CA SER A 293 0.13 -16.17 18.75
C SER A 293 -1.19 -16.81 19.15
N LEU A 294 -2.17 -16.75 18.25
CA LEU A 294 -3.50 -17.34 18.42
C LEU A 294 -3.57 -18.77 17.87
N LYS A 295 -2.50 -19.26 17.22
CA LYS A 295 -2.43 -20.64 16.78
C LYS A 295 -2.40 -21.56 18.00
N THR A 296 -3.40 -22.41 18.10
CA THR A 296 -3.27 -23.65 18.86
C THR A 296 -2.24 -24.49 18.12
N GLU A 297 -1.10 -24.78 18.75
CA GLU A 297 -0.23 -25.89 18.30
C GLU A 297 -1.01 -27.20 18.49
N ASN A 298 -1.92 -27.47 17.55
CA ASN A 298 -2.70 -28.70 17.50
C ASN A 298 -1.90 -29.72 16.68
N THR A 299 -0.83 -30.26 17.28
CA THR A 299 -0.13 -31.44 16.76
C THR A 299 -0.57 -32.74 17.45
N ASP A 300 -1.50 -32.71 18.40
CA ASP A 300 -2.06 -33.93 18.99
C ASP A 300 -3.54 -33.77 19.41
N PRO A 301 -4.50 -34.47 18.77
CA PRO A 301 -5.93 -34.37 19.08
C PRO A 301 -6.33 -34.99 20.43
N SER A 302 -5.38 -35.50 21.22
CA SER A 302 -5.62 -36.04 22.56
C SER A 302 -5.19 -35.10 23.71
N ASN A 303 -4.65 -33.91 23.42
CA ASN A 303 -4.19 -32.98 24.45
C ASN A 303 -5.15 -31.80 24.61
N THR A 304 -6.04 -31.90 25.59
CA THR A 304 -6.85 -30.78 26.11
C THR A 304 -5.95 -29.59 26.44
N LEU A 305 -6.29 -28.40 25.92
CA LEU A 305 -5.68 -27.07 26.14
C LEU A 305 -4.40 -27.09 27.00
N SER A 306 -3.25 -27.33 26.36
CA SER A 306 -1.95 -27.33 27.03
C SER A 306 -1.37 -25.92 27.03
N ALA A 307 -1.50 -25.24 28.18
CA ALA A 307 -0.96 -23.93 28.57
C ALA A 307 -1.47 -22.69 27.78
N PRO A 308 -1.75 -21.56 28.47
CA PRO A 308 -2.02 -20.29 27.80
C PRO A 308 -0.78 -19.88 26.99
N ALA A 309 -0.97 -19.54 25.72
CA ALA A 309 0.10 -19.03 24.87
C ALA A 309 0.78 -17.84 25.57
N THR A 310 2.11 -17.86 25.66
CA THR A 310 2.87 -16.85 26.40
C THR A 310 3.06 -15.59 25.56
N PRO A 311 2.65 -14.41 26.02
CA PRO A 311 2.92 -13.14 25.35
C PRO A 311 4.42 -12.88 25.11
N GLU A 312 4.77 -12.45 23.90
CA GLU A 312 6.13 -11.99 23.53
C GLU A 312 6.17 -10.47 23.47
N VAL A 313 7.16 -9.83 24.12
CA VAL A 313 7.39 -8.38 24.02
C VAL A 313 8.10 -8.08 22.70
N LEU A 314 7.42 -7.38 21.79
CA LEU A 314 8.00 -6.93 20.52
C LEU A 314 8.88 -5.69 20.71
N SER A 315 8.40 -4.74 21.52
CA SER A 315 9.06 -3.47 21.74
C SER A 315 8.70 -2.90 23.10
N GLN A 316 9.57 -2.05 23.63
CA GLN A 316 9.32 -1.33 24.88
C GLN A 316 10.11 -0.03 24.87
N GLY A 317 9.59 0.97 25.57
CA GLY A 317 10.23 2.29 25.63
C GLY A 317 9.58 3.20 26.66
N THR A 318 9.97 4.47 26.57
CA THR A 318 9.46 5.55 27.41
C THR A 318 8.92 6.66 26.51
N PHE A 319 7.69 7.08 26.76
CA PHE A 319 7.04 8.21 26.13
C PHE A 319 7.16 9.43 27.03
N ASP A 320 7.74 10.52 26.51
CA ASP A 320 7.81 11.80 27.21
C ASP A 320 6.96 12.83 26.45
N GLN A 321 5.86 13.26 27.06
CA GLN A 321 4.95 14.24 26.46
C GLN A 321 5.64 15.58 26.13
N LYS A 322 6.80 15.89 26.74
CA LYS A 322 7.56 17.12 26.47
C LYS A 322 8.36 17.10 25.17
N THR A 323 8.70 15.92 24.67
CA THR A 323 9.56 15.78 23.49
C THR A 323 8.78 15.68 22.18
N VAL A 324 7.44 15.59 22.28
CA VAL A 324 6.53 15.46 21.14
C VAL A 324 5.60 16.67 21.03
N PRO A 325 5.01 16.91 19.85
CA PRO A 325 3.96 17.90 19.68
C PRO A 325 2.79 17.68 20.66
N SER A 326 2.12 18.77 21.06
CA SER A 326 1.06 18.72 22.09
C SER A 326 -0.19 17.94 21.67
N TRP A 327 -0.35 17.61 20.39
CA TRP A 327 -1.45 16.78 19.87
C TRP A 327 -1.15 15.28 19.91
N VAL A 328 0.11 14.90 20.15
CA VAL A 328 0.55 13.52 20.26
C VAL A 328 0.48 13.11 21.72
N HIS A 329 -0.28 12.06 22.02
CA HIS A 329 -0.53 11.65 23.41
C HIS A 329 -0.17 10.18 23.69
N THR A 330 0.25 9.46 22.65
CA THR A 330 0.51 8.01 22.71
C THR A 330 1.84 7.69 22.01
N PRO A 331 2.57 6.67 22.46
CA PRO A 331 3.83 6.27 21.84
C PRO A 331 3.64 5.48 20.55
N VAL A 332 2.48 4.86 20.32
CA VAL A 332 2.23 4.05 19.12
C VAL A 332 1.21 4.76 18.24
N GLN A 333 1.61 5.10 17.03
CA GLN A 333 0.87 5.93 16.10
C GLN A 333 0.18 5.12 14.98
N GLY A 334 0.15 3.80 15.13
CA GLY A 334 -0.46 2.92 14.15
C GLY A 334 0.24 1.58 14.05
N VAL A 335 -0.52 0.57 13.65
CA VAL A 335 -0.03 -0.78 13.41
C VAL A 335 -0.71 -1.37 12.19
N TRP A 336 -0.02 -2.23 11.45
CA TRP A 336 -0.59 -2.92 10.30
C TRP A 336 0.02 -4.30 10.10
N PHE A 337 -0.82 -5.29 9.84
CA PHE A 337 -0.37 -6.65 9.54
C PHE A 337 -0.08 -6.81 8.05
N THR A 338 1.05 -7.43 7.74
CA THR A 338 1.27 -8.14 6.47
C THR A 338 1.17 -9.65 6.73
N GLN A 339 1.31 -10.46 5.68
CA GLN A 339 1.22 -11.92 5.77
C GLN A 339 2.19 -12.53 6.82
N ASP A 340 3.38 -11.95 6.97
CA ASP A 340 4.47 -12.50 7.80
C ASP A 340 5.09 -11.50 8.79
N SER A 341 4.63 -10.24 8.80
CA SER A 341 5.21 -9.19 9.66
C SER A 341 4.16 -8.21 10.18
N LEU A 342 4.55 -7.45 11.20
CA LEU A 342 3.81 -6.32 11.75
C LEU A 342 4.58 -5.03 11.46
N LEU A 343 3.92 -4.05 10.87
CA LEU A 343 4.39 -2.68 10.80
C LEU A 343 3.90 -1.93 12.04
N VAL A 344 4.77 -1.12 12.63
CA VAL A 344 4.48 -0.30 13.81
C VAL A 344 5.07 1.07 13.60
N THR A 345 4.26 2.11 13.71
CA THR A 345 4.76 3.47 13.90
C THR A 345 4.82 3.77 15.40
N SER A 346 6.00 4.15 15.90
CA SER A 346 6.21 4.41 17.33
C SER A 346 7.10 5.62 17.58
N ILE A 347 7.00 6.22 18.75
CA ILE A 347 7.76 7.39 19.16
C ILE A 347 8.66 7.04 20.34
N ASP A 348 9.94 7.39 20.23
CA ASP A 348 10.92 7.17 21.28
C ASP A 348 10.88 8.27 22.36
N GLN A 349 11.75 8.14 23.37
CA GLN A 349 11.83 9.11 24.46
C GLN A 349 12.25 10.51 23.99
N LYS A 350 13.00 10.61 22.89
CA LYS A 350 13.50 11.87 22.34
C LYS A 350 12.48 12.55 21.42
N GLY A 351 11.32 11.92 21.21
CA GLY A 351 10.28 12.43 20.31
C GLY A 351 10.53 12.07 18.84
N VAL A 352 11.45 11.16 18.56
CA VAL A 352 11.70 10.66 17.20
C VAL A 352 10.64 9.62 16.85
N SER A 353 9.99 9.80 15.71
CA SER A 353 9.02 8.84 15.18
C SER A 353 9.71 7.80 14.31
N HIS A 354 9.33 6.53 14.44
CA HIS A 354 9.95 5.39 13.76
C HIS A 354 8.87 4.53 13.13
N LEU A 355 9.07 4.13 11.87
CA LEU A 355 8.32 3.04 11.23
C LEU A 355 9.19 1.79 11.26
N THR A 356 8.77 0.78 12.03
CA THR A 356 9.51 -0.48 12.20
C THR A 356 8.68 -1.67 11.74
N GLN A 357 9.33 -2.58 11.01
CA GLN A 357 8.80 -3.88 10.62
C GLN A 357 9.31 -4.98 11.56
N TYR A 358 8.38 -5.73 12.16
CA TYR A 358 8.64 -6.85 13.05
C TYR A 358 8.24 -8.16 12.37
N PRO A 359 9.17 -9.07 12.06
CA PRO A 359 8.83 -10.38 11.53
C PRO A 359 8.13 -11.23 12.61
N LEU A 360 6.95 -11.76 12.30
CA LEU A 360 6.13 -12.53 13.25
C LEU A 360 6.39 -14.04 13.15
N LYS A 361 6.68 -14.56 11.95
CA LYS A 361 7.04 -15.98 11.74
C LYS A 361 8.56 -16.16 11.70
N THR A 362 9.05 -17.23 12.32
CA THR A 362 10.42 -17.72 12.12
C THR A 362 10.51 -18.42 10.76
N GLN A 363 11.25 -17.84 9.81
CA GLN A 363 11.57 -18.56 8.57
C GLN A 363 12.56 -19.68 8.90
N THR A 364 12.12 -20.92 8.68
CA THR A 364 12.97 -22.10 8.73
C THR A 364 13.35 -22.46 7.30
N THR A 365 14.58 -22.15 6.91
CA THR A 365 15.09 -22.54 5.58
C THR A 365 15.79 -23.88 5.73
N VAL A 366 15.25 -24.92 5.10
CA VAL A 366 15.92 -26.23 5.00
C VAL A 366 16.77 -26.22 3.73
N THR A 367 18.09 -26.14 3.90
CA THR A 367 19.02 -26.07 2.76
C THR A 367 19.77 -27.40 2.62
N GLY A 368 19.50 -28.12 1.52
CA GLY A 368 20.27 -29.29 1.09
C GLY A 368 19.71 -30.66 1.51
N SER A 369 20.15 -31.70 0.80
CA SER A 369 19.81 -33.12 1.03
C SER A 369 20.31 -33.69 2.36
N ASN A 370 21.11 -32.92 3.10
CA ASN A 370 21.46 -33.15 4.49
C ASN A 370 20.66 -32.12 5.29
N LYS A 371 19.74 -32.56 6.16
CA LYS A 371 18.81 -31.75 6.97
C LYS A 371 19.51 -30.74 7.89
N ASN A 372 20.17 -29.73 7.33
CA ASN A 372 20.66 -28.58 8.06
C ASN A 372 19.53 -27.56 8.08
N VAL A 373 18.84 -27.54 9.21
CA VAL A 373 17.80 -26.56 9.51
C VAL A 373 18.49 -25.26 9.89
N GLN A 374 18.47 -24.26 9.02
CA GLN A 374 18.87 -22.89 9.38
C GLN A 374 17.61 -22.12 9.77
N THR A 375 17.45 -21.90 11.07
CA THR A 375 16.45 -20.99 11.62
C THR A 375 16.94 -19.56 11.41
N GLN A 376 16.28 -18.78 10.55
CA GLN A 376 16.57 -17.35 10.46
C GLN A 376 16.03 -16.63 11.70
N VAL A 377 16.87 -15.80 12.31
CA VAL A 377 16.54 -14.96 13.46
C VAL A 377 15.56 -13.86 13.03
N LYS A 378 14.46 -13.70 13.78
CA LYS A 378 13.51 -12.56 13.67
C LYS A 378 14.28 -11.24 13.87
N THR A 379 14.77 -10.63 12.80
CA THR A 379 15.46 -9.33 12.90
C THR A 379 14.47 -8.23 12.57
N ARG A 380 14.19 -7.35 13.53
CA ARG A 380 13.39 -6.14 13.31
C ARG A 380 14.12 -5.21 12.33
N GLN A 381 13.38 -4.51 11.47
CA GLN A 381 13.91 -3.58 10.48
C GLN A 381 13.26 -2.20 10.63
N GLU A 382 14.05 -1.15 10.77
CA GLU A 382 13.56 0.23 10.65
C GLU A 382 13.43 0.60 9.17
N LEU A 383 12.26 1.08 8.78
CA LEU A 383 11.95 1.46 7.40
C LEU A 383 12.08 2.97 7.18
N ALA A 384 11.67 3.77 8.17
CA ALA A 384 11.72 5.22 8.15
C ALA A 384 11.78 5.79 9.57
N ASN A 385 12.28 7.02 9.68
CA ASN A 385 12.18 7.81 10.91
C ASN A 385 11.89 9.29 10.60
N ALA A 386 11.36 10.03 11.57
CA ALA A 386 11.04 11.44 11.45
C ALA A 386 11.37 12.19 12.76
N HIS A 387 11.78 13.45 12.62
CA HIS A 387 12.29 14.30 13.70
C HIS A 387 11.52 15.64 13.74
N ASP A 388 11.91 16.53 14.65
CA ASP A 388 11.46 17.94 14.67
C ASP A 388 9.93 18.13 14.69
N GLY A 389 9.22 17.20 15.34
CA GLY A 389 7.76 17.26 15.48
C GLY A 389 6.97 16.66 14.31
N HIS A 390 7.66 16.08 13.32
CA HIS A 390 7.03 15.23 12.30
C HIS A 390 6.78 13.83 12.85
N ILE A 391 5.57 13.31 12.62
CA ILE A 391 5.09 12.07 13.21
C ILE A 391 4.66 11.11 12.10
N LEU A 392 5.22 9.91 12.11
CA LEU A 392 4.81 8.83 11.21
C LEU A 392 3.54 8.17 11.76
N THR A 393 2.50 8.06 10.95
CA THR A 393 1.17 7.54 11.34
C THR A 393 0.64 6.59 10.27
N SER A 394 -0.45 5.90 10.61
CA SER A 394 -1.28 5.15 9.64
C SER A 394 -0.48 4.26 8.67
N PRO A 395 0.43 3.38 9.15
CA PRO A 395 1.11 2.46 8.27
C PRO A 395 0.09 1.53 7.61
N THR A 396 0.31 1.21 6.34
CA THR A 396 -0.50 0.24 5.60
C THR A 396 0.37 -0.45 4.55
N ALA A 397 -0.01 -1.65 4.15
CA ALA A 397 0.70 -2.36 3.10
C ALA A 397 -0.23 -3.30 2.34
N ASN A 398 0.20 -3.71 1.15
CA ASN A 398 -0.36 -4.89 0.51
C ASN A 398 -0.01 -6.16 1.31
N ASN A 399 -0.74 -7.24 1.04
CA ASN A 399 -0.69 -8.46 1.87
C ASN A 399 0.71 -9.09 1.93
N ASP A 400 1.46 -9.07 0.83
CA ASP A 400 2.83 -9.60 0.74
C ASP A 400 3.90 -8.63 1.29
N GLY A 401 3.52 -7.41 1.67
CA GLY A 401 4.43 -6.39 2.20
C GLY A 401 5.42 -5.84 1.17
N THR A 402 5.18 -6.05 -0.13
CA THR A 402 6.05 -5.52 -1.18
C THR A 402 5.84 -4.04 -1.45
N SER A 403 4.66 -3.51 -1.11
CA SER A 403 4.32 -2.08 -1.18
C SER A 403 3.79 -1.62 0.16
N ILE A 404 4.59 -0.81 0.84
CA ILE A 404 4.30 -0.25 2.17
C ILE A 404 4.04 1.25 1.99
N TYR A 405 3.07 1.79 2.72
CA TYR A 405 2.72 3.20 2.74
C TYR A 405 2.53 3.67 4.18
N TRP A 406 2.78 4.94 4.45
CA TRP A 406 2.51 5.58 5.74
C TRP A 406 2.30 7.08 5.53
N SER A 407 1.65 7.71 6.50
CA SER A 407 1.55 9.17 6.56
C SER A 407 2.70 9.73 7.40
N GLU A 408 3.23 10.87 6.98
CA GLU A 408 4.02 11.76 7.80
C GLU A 408 3.16 12.99 8.11
N GLU A 409 3.05 13.39 9.36
CA GLU A 409 2.17 14.46 9.82
C GLU A 409 2.92 15.49 10.67
N TRP A 410 2.65 16.79 10.46
CA TRP A 410 3.23 17.87 11.26
C TRP A 410 2.27 19.07 11.34
N LEU A 411 2.42 19.89 12.38
CA LEU A 411 1.71 21.16 12.49
C LEU A 411 2.58 22.31 12.00
N SER A 412 2.01 23.19 11.18
CA SER A 412 2.62 24.49 10.89
C SER A 412 2.33 25.52 12.00
N GLN A 413 2.97 26.69 11.92
CA GLN A 413 2.89 27.74 12.94
C GLN A 413 1.46 28.31 13.14
N ASP A 414 0.62 28.21 12.13
CA ASP A 414 -0.81 28.56 12.13
C ASP A 414 -1.70 27.46 12.74
N ASN A 415 -1.10 26.38 13.27
CA ASN A 415 -1.80 25.22 13.84
C ASN A 415 -2.63 24.42 12.82
N THR A 416 -2.28 24.52 11.54
CA THR A 416 -2.81 23.64 10.48
C THR A 416 -2.04 22.32 10.47
N LEU A 417 -2.76 21.20 10.47
CA LEU A 417 -2.17 19.87 10.33
C LEU A 417 -1.92 19.60 8.85
N HIS A 418 -0.69 19.25 8.53
CA HIS A 418 -0.25 18.84 7.19
C HIS A 418 0.06 17.35 7.19
N SER A 419 -0.07 16.72 6.02
CA SER A 419 0.40 15.36 5.83
C SER A 419 0.80 15.04 4.40
N ASN A 420 1.85 14.23 4.29
CA ASN A 420 2.28 13.61 3.05
C ASN A 420 2.28 12.09 3.19
N VAL A 421 1.93 11.40 2.11
CA VAL A 421 1.99 9.93 2.04
C VAL A 421 3.33 9.53 1.46
N TRP A 422 4.04 8.65 2.16
CA TRP A 422 5.28 8.03 1.71
C TRP A 422 5.04 6.58 1.29
N THR A 423 5.96 6.04 0.50
CA THR A 423 5.93 4.64 0.13
C THR A 423 7.31 4.01 0.09
N GLN A 424 7.37 2.74 0.44
CA GLN A 424 8.49 1.85 0.19
C GLN A 424 8.00 0.69 -0.67
N GLN A 425 8.56 0.53 -1.87
CA GLN A 425 8.18 -0.50 -2.83
C GLN A 425 9.35 -1.42 -3.20
N THR A 426 9.05 -2.70 -3.34
CA THR A 426 9.97 -3.71 -3.88
C THR A 426 9.76 -3.80 -5.38
N VAL A 427 10.68 -3.24 -6.15
CA VAL A 427 10.62 -3.20 -7.61
C VAL A 427 11.63 -4.16 -8.22
N THR A 428 11.35 -4.64 -9.44
CA THR A 428 12.34 -5.38 -10.22
C THR A 428 13.40 -4.40 -10.72
N ALA A 429 14.63 -4.56 -10.24
CA ALA A 429 15.73 -3.70 -10.61
C ALA A 429 16.31 -4.09 -11.98
N ALA A 430 16.70 -3.08 -12.75
CA ALA A 430 17.49 -3.30 -13.95
C ALA A 430 18.84 -3.96 -13.60
N PRO A 431 19.40 -4.81 -14.47
CA PRO A 431 20.71 -5.43 -14.23
C PRO A 431 21.78 -4.36 -13.93
N GLN A 432 22.47 -4.51 -12.81
CA GLN A 432 23.60 -3.65 -12.44
C GLN A 432 24.92 -4.40 -12.67
N PRO A 433 26.05 -3.71 -12.93
CA PRO A 433 27.34 -4.37 -13.04
C PRO A 433 27.63 -5.24 -11.81
N GLY A 434 27.69 -6.56 -11.97
CA GLY A 434 27.89 -7.54 -10.89
C GLY A 434 26.62 -8.25 -10.39
N LYS A 435 25.42 -7.82 -10.80
CA LYS A 435 24.13 -8.50 -10.57
C LYS A 435 23.39 -8.64 -11.91
N TRP A 436 23.73 -9.69 -12.65
CA TRP A 436 23.25 -9.97 -14.02
C TRP A 436 21.93 -10.75 -14.09
N VAL A 437 21.35 -11.09 -12.93
CA VAL A 437 20.04 -11.76 -12.82
C VAL A 437 19.01 -10.73 -12.35
N GLN A 438 17.73 -10.94 -12.72
CA GLN A 438 16.63 -10.19 -12.11
C GLN A 438 16.78 -10.23 -10.60
N HIS A 439 16.85 -9.05 -10.01
CA HIS A 439 16.94 -8.87 -8.57
C HIS A 439 15.94 -7.79 -8.16
N SER A 440 15.43 -7.90 -6.95
CA SER A 440 14.57 -6.88 -6.39
C SER A 440 15.42 -5.76 -5.79
N ALA A 441 14.97 -4.53 -5.97
CA ALA A 441 15.47 -3.37 -5.23
C ALA A 441 14.33 -2.75 -4.42
N ILE A 442 14.68 -2.18 -3.27
CA ILE A 442 13.76 -1.39 -2.47
C ILE A 442 13.90 0.06 -2.89
N GLN A 443 12.78 0.70 -3.20
CA GLN A 443 12.71 2.13 -3.48
C GLN A 443 11.80 2.78 -2.45
N THR A 444 12.29 3.84 -1.82
CA THR A 444 11.51 4.66 -0.91
C THR A 444 11.41 6.06 -1.46
N PHE A 445 10.18 6.57 -1.58
CA PHE A 445 9.91 7.90 -2.12
C PHE A 445 8.60 8.43 -1.58
N GLN A 446 8.43 9.74 -1.68
CA GLN A 446 7.20 10.42 -1.30
C GLN A 446 6.15 10.21 -2.38
N PHE A 447 5.01 9.63 -2.01
CA PHE A 447 3.90 9.32 -2.92
C PHE A 447 3.05 10.57 -3.22
N THR A 448 2.81 11.42 -2.21
CA THR A 448 2.16 12.73 -2.37
C THR A 448 3.01 13.86 -1.80
N GLU A 449 3.13 14.97 -2.53
CA GLU A 449 3.78 16.23 -2.12
C GLU A 449 2.75 17.36 -2.05
N ASP A 450 1.62 17.12 -1.38
CA ASP A 450 0.46 18.01 -1.40
C ASP A 450 0.09 18.59 -0.03
N ASP A 451 0.77 18.14 1.03
CA ASP A 451 0.59 18.51 2.43
C ASP A 451 -0.84 18.30 2.95
N SER A 452 -1.66 17.52 2.24
CA SER A 452 -3.09 17.37 2.54
C SER A 452 -3.64 15.95 2.31
N SER A 453 -2.74 14.96 2.23
CA SER A 453 -3.09 13.55 2.04
C SER A 453 -2.90 12.77 3.34
N PHE A 454 -4.00 12.28 3.92
CA PHE A 454 -4.04 11.64 5.23
C PHE A 454 -4.54 10.20 5.16
N ARG A 455 -4.14 9.37 6.12
CA ARG A 455 -4.70 8.03 6.36
C ARG A 455 -4.67 7.10 5.15
N PRO A 456 -3.47 6.75 4.64
CA PRO A 456 -3.36 5.75 3.60
C PRO A 456 -3.90 4.40 4.10
N GLN A 457 -4.69 3.73 3.26
CA GLN A 457 -5.25 2.40 3.49
C GLN A 457 -5.12 1.59 2.20
N VAL A 458 -4.48 0.43 2.26
CA VAL A 458 -4.37 -0.48 1.12
C VAL A 458 -5.40 -1.59 1.27
N VAL A 459 -6.31 -1.67 0.30
CA VAL A 459 -7.35 -2.70 0.26
C VAL A 459 -7.42 -3.26 -1.15
N ASN A 460 -7.36 -4.60 -1.27
CA ASN A 460 -7.44 -5.29 -2.55
C ASN A 460 -6.53 -4.68 -3.64
N ASN A 461 -5.26 -4.46 -3.30
CA ASN A 461 -4.24 -3.86 -4.18
C ASN A 461 -4.60 -2.46 -4.72
N THR A 462 -5.41 -1.71 -3.99
CA THR A 462 -5.73 -0.30 -4.26
C THR A 462 -5.35 0.54 -3.06
N LEU A 463 -4.66 1.65 -3.28
CA LEU A 463 -4.33 2.62 -2.23
C LEU A 463 -5.45 3.65 -2.14
N PHE A 464 -5.95 3.85 -0.93
CA PHE A 464 -6.92 4.90 -0.60
C PHE A 464 -6.34 5.86 0.41
N PHE A 465 -6.71 7.13 0.35
CA PHE A 465 -6.40 8.11 1.39
C PHE A 465 -7.40 9.27 1.33
N LEU A 466 -7.44 10.05 2.39
CA LEU A 466 -8.26 11.25 2.49
C LEU A 466 -7.49 12.44 1.95
N GLN A 467 -8.04 13.10 0.93
CA GLN A 467 -7.58 14.41 0.51
C GLN A 467 -8.35 15.47 1.30
N ALA A 468 -7.70 16.08 2.29
CA ALA A 468 -8.27 17.22 2.98
C ALA A 468 -8.40 18.39 1.98
N ALA A 469 -9.48 19.17 2.09
CA ALA A 469 -9.50 20.45 1.40
C ALA A 469 -8.36 21.30 1.97
N LYS A 470 -7.58 21.96 1.11
CA LYS A 470 -6.67 23.05 1.51
C LYS A 470 -7.53 24.23 1.96
N THR A 471 -8.20 24.07 3.08
CA THR A 471 -8.89 25.13 3.77
C THR A 471 -8.05 25.46 4.97
N ASP A 472 -7.37 26.60 4.88
CA ASP A 472 -7.17 27.47 6.03
C ASP A 472 -8.43 27.38 6.90
N VAL A 473 -8.26 27.37 8.22
CA VAL A 473 -9.38 27.48 9.16
C VAL A 473 -10.18 28.80 8.93
N THR A 474 -9.82 29.64 7.95
CA THR A 474 -10.66 30.70 7.40
C THR A 474 -10.54 30.88 5.88
N ASN A 475 -11.68 30.74 5.21
CA ASN A 475 -12.08 31.31 3.91
C ASN A 475 -11.66 30.64 2.60
N GLN A 476 -12.70 30.48 1.77
CA GLN A 476 -12.71 30.08 0.37
C GLN A 476 -11.69 30.85 -0.46
N LEU A 477 -10.82 30.13 -1.17
CA LEU A 477 -10.47 30.41 -2.56
C LEU A 477 -9.98 29.12 -3.23
N GLN A 478 -10.71 28.75 -4.27
CA GLN A 478 -10.50 27.59 -5.13
C GLN A 478 -9.17 27.70 -5.89
N VAL A 479 -8.24 26.76 -5.66
CA VAL A 479 -7.10 26.52 -6.56
C VAL A 479 -7.07 25.04 -6.91
N THR A 480 -7.21 24.77 -8.21
CA THR A 480 -7.11 23.44 -8.82
C THR A 480 -5.69 22.90 -8.72
N PRO A 481 -5.42 21.77 -8.04
CA PRO A 481 -4.11 21.14 -8.08
C PRO A 481 -3.91 20.42 -9.42
N THR A 482 -2.83 20.76 -10.13
CA THR A 482 -2.33 20.00 -11.28
C THR A 482 -1.30 19.00 -10.74
N ALA A 483 -1.63 17.71 -10.79
CA ALA A 483 -0.67 16.66 -10.49
C ALA A 483 0.29 16.49 -11.67
N ALA A 484 1.59 16.68 -11.42
CA ALA A 484 2.67 16.17 -12.25
C ALA A 484 3.76 15.66 -11.32
N VAL A 485 3.79 14.35 -11.10
CA VAL A 485 4.86 13.69 -10.33
C VAL A 485 5.90 13.17 -11.34
N THR A 486 7.14 13.64 -11.20
CA THR A 486 8.31 13.01 -11.80
C THR A 486 9.12 12.40 -10.64
N PRO A 487 9.34 11.08 -10.60
CA PRO A 487 9.98 10.43 -9.46
C PRO A 487 11.45 10.84 -9.37
N THR A 488 11.85 11.45 -8.26
CA THR A 488 13.26 11.73 -7.95
C THR A 488 13.80 10.60 -7.09
N VAL A 489 14.83 9.92 -7.59
CA VAL A 489 15.46 8.74 -6.98
C VAL A 489 16.47 9.18 -5.92
N ALA A 490 16.20 8.91 -4.64
CA ALA A 490 17.21 8.99 -3.58
C ALA A 490 17.80 7.60 -3.29
N ALA A 491 19.13 7.50 -3.26
CA ALA A 491 19.86 6.26 -3.04
C ALA A 491 20.24 6.06 -1.56
N THR A 492 19.75 4.98 -0.96
CA THR A 492 20.37 4.17 0.12
C THR A 492 20.85 4.79 1.45
N THR A 493 20.42 5.98 1.83
CA THR A 493 20.36 6.35 3.27
C THR A 493 18.91 6.26 3.71
N THR A 494 18.65 5.78 4.93
CA THR A 494 17.33 5.91 5.56
C THR A 494 16.85 7.35 5.30
N PRO A 495 15.69 7.56 4.65
CA PRO A 495 15.26 8.90 4.28
C PRO A 495 15.08 9.72 5.55
N GLU A 496 15.81 10.83 5.64
CA GLU A 496 15.77 11.78 6.73
C GLU A 496 15.09 13.05 6.20
N ALA A 497 13.92 13.39 6.74
CA ALA A 497 13.28 14.67 6.50
C ALA A 497 13.97 15.72 7.39
N ALA A 498 14.72 16.63 6.79
CA ALA A 498 15.39 17.71 7.49
C ALA A 498 14.68 19.05 7.23
N THR A 499 13.90 19.51 8.20
CA THR A 499 13.52 20.92 8.34
C THR A 499 13.44 21.31 9.80
N THR A 500 14.26 22.28 10.20
CA THR A 500 14.32 22.80 11.56
C THR A 500 13.09 23.66 11.86
N VAL A 501 12.07 23.07 12.48
CA VAL A 501 10.94 23.82 13.04
C VAL A 501 10.99 23.71 14.56
N THR A 502 11.23 24.84 15.23
CA THR A 502 11.20 24.92 16.69
C THR A 502 9.76 24.74 17.17
N PRO A 503 9.41 23.69 17.94
CA PRO A 503 8.04 23.46 18.38
C PRO A 503 7.68 24.51 19.43
N THR A 504 6.93 25.53 19.04
CA THR A 504 6.27 26.44 19.97
C THR A 504 4.83 26.65 19.53
N ALA A 505 3.99 25.68 19.81
CA ALA A 505 2.55 25.87 19.80
C ALA A 505 1.93 25.05 20.93
N SER A 506 1.42 25.76 21.94
CA SER A 506 0.58 25.20 22.99
C SER A 506 -0.84 25.13 22.43
N ALA A 507 -1.14 24.09 21.64
CA ALA A 507 -2.50 23.86 21.18
C ALA A 507 -3.30 23.27 22.34
N THR A 508 -4.39 23.95 22.70
CA THR A 508 -5.38 23.43 23.65
C THR A 508 -6.11 22.28 22.94
N PRO A 509 -6.30 21.10 23.55
CA PRO A 509 -6.94 19.96 22.88
C PRO A 509 -8.34 20.36 22.42
N VAL A 510 -8.54 20.36 21.10
CA VAL A 510 -9.87 20.50 20.52
C VAL A 510 -10.61 19.19 20.81
N ALA A 511 -11.72 19.29 21.54
CA ALA A 511 -12.59 18.15 21.77
C ALA A 511 -12.98 17.51 20.43
N GLN A 512 -12.73 16.20 20.28
CA GLN A 512 -13.12 15.36 19.15
C GLN A 512 -14.65 15.16 19.10
N ASN A 513 -15.40 16.26 19.12
CA ASN A 513 -16.86 16.22 19.20
C ASN A 513 -17.44 15.59 17.93
N GLY A 514 -17.82 14.32 18.05
CA GLY A 514 -18.65 13.61 17.07
C GLY A 514 -17.99 12.45 16.35
N ILE A 515 -16.67 12.26 16.41
CA ILE A 515 -15.99 11.12 15.77
C ILE A 515 -15.96 9.92 16.71
N ILE A 516 -16.35 8.74 16.21
CA ILE A 516 -16.23 7.48 16.95
C ILE A 516 -14.82 6.93 16.70
N ALA A 517 -14.00 6.91 17.75
CA ALA A 517 -12.63 6.43 17.73
C ALA A 517 -12.54 4.90 17.63
N ARG A 518 -11.34 4.38 17.37
CA ARG A 518 -11.08 2.92 17.35
C ARG A 518 -11.02 2.28 18.74
N VAL A 519 -10.73 3.09 19.75
CA VAL A 519 -10.53 2.74 21.15
C VAL A 519 -11.23 3.81 21.98
N ASP A 520 -11.60 3.49 23.22
CA ASP A 520 -12.10 4.49 24.17
C ASP A 520 -11.11 5.67 24.30
N PRO A 521 -11.50 6.89 23.85
CA PRO A 521 -10.64 8.05 23.84
C PRO A 521 -10.33 8.59 25.25
N GLY A 522 -11.11 8.19 26.28
CA GLY A 522 -10.85 8.53 27.68
C GLY A 522 -9.61 7.83 28.25
N ILE A 523 -9.24 6.67 27.69
CA ILE A 523 -8.06 5.90 28.10
C ILE A 523 -6.92 6.04 27.08
N TYR A 524 -7.25 5.95 25.78
CA TYR A 524 -6.31 6.04 24.68
C TYR A 524 -6.82 7.04 23.66
N SER A 525 -6.36 8.29 23.77
CA SER A 525 -6.77 9.38 22.88
C SER A 525 -6.57 8.99 21.41
N ALA A 526 -7.61 9.19 20.60
CA ALA A 526 -7.47 9.01 19.17
C ALA A 526 -6.49 10.03 18.59
N GLN A 527 -5.77 9.61 17.56
CA GLN A 527 -4.86 10.47 16.80
C GLN A 527 -5.62 11.63 16.15
N LEU A 528 -4.94 12.74 15.91
CA LEU A 528 -5.56 13.95 15.37
C LEU A 528 -6.13 13.74 13.96
N ASP A 529 -5.44 12.95 13.13
CA ASP A 529 -5.87 12.53 11.79
C ASP A 529 -7.24 11.79 11.79
N ALA A 530 -7.59 11.14 12.92
CA ALA A 530 -8.94 10.98 13.50
C ALA A 530 -10.05 11.76 12.82
N SER A 531 -9.88 13.06 13.01
CA SER A 531 -10.89 14.08 12.85
C SER A 531 -10.80 14.80 11.51
N ILE A 532 -9.75 14.52 10.73
CA ILE A 532 -9.55 15.17 9.44
C ILE A 532 -10.67 14.73 8.49
N GLN A 533 -11.33 15.73 7.93
CA GLN A 533 -12.37 15.58 6.94
C GLN A 533 -11.79 15.80 5.55
N GLY A 534 -12.01 14.84 4.65
CA GLY A 534 -11.46 14.90 3.30
C GLY A 534 -12.26 14.11 2.28
N ALA A 535 -11.93 14.30 1.01
CA ALA A 535 -12.48 13.51 -0.08
C ALA A 535 -11.67 12.22 -0.25
N LEU A 536 -12.34 11.07 -0.25
CA LEU A 536 -11.71 9.78 -0.48
C LEU A 536 -11.14 9.70 -1.90
N GLN A 537 -9.84 9.44 -2.01
CA GLN A 537 -9.18 9.19 -3.28
C GLN A 537 -8.75 7.73 -3.40
N ALA A 538 -8.64 7.23 -4.64
CA ALA A 538 -8.19 5.88 -4.94
C ALA A 538 -7.06 5.92 -5.99
N TYR A 539 -6.01 5.13 -5.78
CA TYR A 539 -4.82 5.08 -6.61
C TYR A 539 -4.34 3.65 -6.81
N SER A 540 -3.77 3.38 -7.97
CA SER A 540 -3.04 2.14 -8.24
C SER A 540 -1.68 2.18 -7.52
N PRO A 541 -1.39 1.24 -6.61
CA PRO A 541 -0.10 1.13 -5.94
C PRO A 541 1.06 0.96 -6.94
N GLU A 542 0.84 0.20 -8.01
CA GLU A 542 1.87 -0.14 -9.01
C GLU A 542 2.23 1.01 -9.93
N THR A 543 1.23 1.80 -10.35
CA THR A 543 1.42 2.84 -11.38
C THR A 543 1.37 4.26 -10.82
N GLY A 544 0.91 4.44 -9.58
CA GLY A 544 0.59 5.75 -9.01
C GLY A 544 -0.58 6.47 -9.69
N ALA A 545 -1.29 5.80 -10.61
CA ALA A 545 -2.39 6.41 -11.35
C ALA A 545 -3.65 6.50 -10.48
N LYS A 546 -4.32 7.65 -10.52
CA LYS A 546 -5.61 7.86 -9.89
C LYS A 546 -6.68 6.97 -10.54
N LEU A 547 -7.46 6.28 -9.73
CA LEU A 547 -8.55 5.42 -10.15
C LEU A 547 -9.89 6.15 -10.01
N SER A 548 -10.79 5.93 -10.97
CA SER A 548 -12.17 6.43 -10.90
C SER A 548 -13.05 5.33 -10.33
N MET A 549 -13.52 5.51 -9.09
CA MET A 549 -14.38 4.57 -8.37
C MET A 549 -15.64 5.28 -7.90
N ALA A 550 -16.79 4.61 -7.99
CA ALA A 550 -18.08 5.14 -7.53
C ALA A 550 -18.21 4.94 -6.01
N LEU A 551 -17.39 5.65 -5.24
CA LEU A 551 -17.20 5.45 -3.80
C LEU A 551 -18.44 5.75 -2.94
N GLY A 552 -19.46 6.41 -3.50
CA GLY A 552 -20.74 6.64 -2.80
C GLY A 552 -20.69 7.69 -1.67
N ALA A 553 -19.56 8.37 -1.48
CA ALA A 553 -19.43 9.43 -0.48
C ALA A 553 -19.99 10.77 -1.01
N ASP A 554 -21.13 11.21 -0.48
CA ASP A 554 -21.76 12.50 -0.79
C ASP A 554 -21.19 13.61 0.13
N GLY A 555 -19.88 13.85 0.07
CA GLY A 555 -19.22 14.92 0.83
C GLY A 555 -17.91 14.52 1.51
N PRO A 556 -17.37 15.37 2.40
CA PRO A 556 -16.15 15.08 3.12
C PRO A 556 -16.41 14.02 4.21
N ILE A 557 -15.47 13.07 4.32
CA ILE A 557 -15.53 11.94 5.22
C ILE A 557 -14.36 11.96 6.19
N SER A 558 -14.48 11.25 7.30
CA SER A 558 -13.46 11.13 8.36
C SER A 558 -13.39 9.71 8.91
N ALA A 559 -12.47 9.47 9.85
CA ALA A 559 -12.31 8.19 10.56
C ALA A 559 -12.22 6.97 9.62
N LEU A 560 -11.54 7.12 8.48
CA LEU A 560 -11.36 6.05 7.50
C LEU A 560 -10.67 4.85 8.16
N GLN A 561 -11.28 3.68 8.01
CA GLN A 561 -10.73 2.38 8.42
C GLN A 561 -10.89 1.38 7.28
N SER A 562 -10.01 0.38 7.24
CA SER A 562 -10.07 -0.69 6.25
C SER A 562 -10.18 -2.06 6.88
N GLY A 563 -10.94 -2.91 6.20
CA GLY A 563 -10.92 -4.35 6.38
C GLY A 563 -10.10 -5.04 5.29
N GLY A 564 -10.15 -6.37 5.24
CA GLY A 564 -9.43 -7.17 4.24
C GLY A 564 -9.91 -6.93 2.80
N ARG A 565 -11.12 -6.39 2.63
CA ARG A 565 -11.76 -6.17 1.30
C ARG A 565 -12.60 -4.91 1.18
N PHE A 566 -12.85 -4.20 2.28
CA PHE A 566 -13.78 -3.08 2.32
C PHE A 566 -13.18 -1.89 3.05
N LEU A 567 -13.76 -0.72 2.82
CA LEU A 567 -13.49 0.51 3.55
C LEU A 567 -14.75 0.93 4.28
N ILE A 568 -14.61 1.43 5.50
CA ILE A 568 -15.67 2.11 6.24
C ILE A 568 -15.19 3.49 6.65
N TRP A 569 -16.09 4.46 6.65
CA TRP A 569 -15.79 5.81 7.09
C TRP A 569 -17.00 6.44 7.75
N GLN A 570 -16.75 7.54 8.46
CA GLN A 570 -17.78 8.35 9.07
C GLN A 570 -18.07 9.58 8.19
N ASN A 571 -19.34 9.84 7.95
CA ASN A 571 -19.82 11.04 7.25
C ASN A 571 -20.02 12.20 8.23
N SER A 572 -20.15 13.42 7.71
CA SER A 572 -20.35 14.64 8.52
C SER A 572 -21.64 14.63 9.38
N ASN A 573 -22.61 13.75 9.08
CA ASN A 573 -23.83 13.55 9.85
C ASN A 573 -23.71 12.47 10.95
N ASN A 574 -22.50 11.95 11.17
CA ASN A 574 -22.16 10.82 12.05
C ASN A 574 -22.81 9.49 11.65
N SER A 575 -23.22 9.32 10.39
CA SER A 575 -23.52 8.00 9.82
C SER A 575 -22.24 7.34 9.30
N PHE A 576 -22.30 6.02 9.11
CA PHE A 576 -21.22 5.27 8.48
C PHE A 576 -21.67 4.79 7.11
N ASP A 577 -20.77 4.91 6.15
CA ASP A 577 -20.92 4.26 4.85
C ASP A 577 -19.76 3.28 4.63
N MET A 578 -20.00 2.30 3.76
CA MET A 578 -19.02 1.27 3.45
C MET A 578 -18.94 1.02 1.95
N PHE A 579 -17.74 0.67 1.50
CA PHE A 579 -17.47 0.30 0.12
C PHE A 579 -16.75 -1.04 0.04
N ASP A 580 -17.32 -1.98 -0.72
CA ASP A 580 -16.65 -3.24 -1.03
C ASP A 580 -15.69 -3.01 -2.20
N VAL A 581 -14.41 -2.95 -1.91
CA VAL A 581 -13.36 -2.67 -2.90
C VAL A 581 -13.21 -3.84 -3.88
N ALA A 582 -13.37 -5.07 -3.40
CA ALA A 582 -13.25 -6.26 -4.24
C ALA A 582 -14.41 -6.40 -5.22
N ALA A 583 -15.64 -6.08 -4.77
CA ALA A 583 -16.82 -6.09 -5.63
C ALA A 583 -17.06 -4.76 -6.36
N ASN A 584 -16.33 -3.70 -6.01
CA ASN A 584 -16.48 -2.34 -6.53
C ASN A 584 -17.92 -1.81 -6.44
N ILE A 585 -18.55 -2.01 -5.27
CA ILE A 585 -19.93 -1.58 -5.00
C ILE A 585 -20.05 -0.89 -3.63
N PRO A 586 -20.93 0.12 -3.50
CA PRO A 586 -21.30 0.63 -2.19
C PRO A 586 -22.08 -0.43 -1.41
N VAL A 587 -21.88 -0.46 -0.09
CA VAL A 587 -22.58 -1.33 0.83
C VAL A 587 -23.31 -0.47 1.86
N ASN A 588 -24.61 -0.72 2.01
CA ASN A 588 -25.42 0.03 2.94
C ASN A 588 -25.18 -0.47 4.37
N ILE A 589 -24.65 0.42 5.21
CA ILE A 589 -24.69 0.30 6.66
C ILE A 589 -25.94 1.06 7.11
N ASN A 590 -26.99 0.34 7.45
CA ASN A 590 -28.20 0.96 7.98
C ASN A 590 -27.81 1.86 9.18
N PRO A 591 -28.27 3.12 9.26
CA PRO A 591 -27.93 4.05 10.34
C PRO A 591 -28.17 3.54 11.76
N THR A 592 -28.95 2.46 11.92
CA THR A 592 -29.20 1.80 13.21
C THR A 592 -28.17 0.73 13.57
N ILE A 593 -27.24 0.38 12.68
CA ILE A 593 -26.24 -0.68 12.93
C ILE A 593 -25.22 -0.19 13.95
N VAL A 594 -24.50 0.89 13.64
CA VAL A 594 -23.58 1.54 14.60
C VAL A 594 -24.32 2.71 15.22
N PRO A 595 -24.66 2.65 16.52
CA PRO A 595 -25.42 3.70 17.17
C PRO A 595 -24.53 4.93 17.44
N LYS A 596 -25.15 6.11 17.53
CA LYS A 596 -24.42 7.39 17.70
C LYS A 596 -23.71 7.52 19.05
N ASP A 597 -24.11 6.74 20.05
CA ASP A 597 -23.48 6.64 21.36
C ASP A 597 -22.44 5.51 21.45
N ALA A 598 -21.97 4.99 20.31
CA ALA A 598 -20.84 4.07 20.27
C ALA A 598 -19.61 4.73 20.91
N LEU A 599 -19.02 4.04 21.90
CA LEU A 599 -17.77 4.43 22.56
C LEU A 599 -16.58 4.30 21.62
N PHE A 600 -16.56 3.22 20.85
CA PHE A 600 -15.57 2.96 19.82
C PHE A 600 -16.13 2.06 18.72
N LEU A 601 -15.48 2.09 17.55
CA LEU A 601 -15.70 1.19 16.42
C LEU A 601 -14.34 0.79 15.83
N ALA A 602 -14.06 -0.51 15.80
CA ALA A 602 -12.82 -1.06 15.28
C ALA A 602 -13.08 -2.05 14.15
N VAL A 603 -12.42 -1.82 13.00
CA VAL A 603 -12.33 -2.79 11.91
C VAL A 603 -11.10 -3.67 12.07
N ASN A 604 -11.27 -4.96 11.80
CA ASN A 604 -10.21 -5.94 11.83
C ASN A 604 -10.50 -7.08 10.82
N GLY A 605 -9.68 -7.15 9.76
CA GLY A 605 -9.88 -8.15 8.71
C GLY A 605 -11.26 -8.03 8.05
N ASP A 606 -12.04 -9.10 8.03
CA ASP A 606 -13.39 -9.12 7.45
C ASP A 606 -14.48 -8.67 8.45
N SER A 607 -14.14 -8.27 9.66
CA SER A 607 -15.11 -7.97 10.72
C SER A 607 -14.96 -6.55 11.26
N ALA A 608 -16.04 -6.02 11.81
CA ALA A 608 -16.04 -4.83 12.64
C ALA A 608 -16.73 -5.11 13.98
N VAL A 609 -16.27 -4.43 15.02
CA VAL A 609 -16.84 -4.49 16.37
C VAL A 609 -16.99 -3.09 16.94
N TRP A 610 -18.09 -2.85 17.65
CA TRP A 610 -18.32 -1.64 18.42
C TRP A 610 -18.98 -1.98 19.74
N LEU A 611 -18.93 -1.00 20.65
CA LEU A 611 -19.60 -1.04 21.93
C LEU A 611 -20.33 0.30 22.13
N ALA A 612 -21.62 0.26 22.48
CA ALA A 612 -22.34 1.46 22.88
C ALA A 612 -22.28 1.67 24.39
N SER A 613 -22.32 2.93 24.84
CA SER A 613 -22.37 3.25 26.27
C SER A 613 -23.57 2.60 26.96
N SER A 614 -24.69 2.45 26.25
CA SER A 614 -25.91 1.80 26.73
C SER A 614 -25.82 0.27 26.85
N ASP A 615 -24.80 -0.33 26.25
CA ASP A 615 -24.58 -1.79 26.22
C ASP A 615 -23.68 -2.29 27.38
N MET A 616 -23.23 -1.38 28.24
CA MET A 616 -22.51 -1.69 29.47
C MET A 616 -23.49 -1.71 30.64
N LYS A 617 -23.76 -2.90 31.20
CA LYS A 617 -24.58 -3.04 32.41
C LYS A 617 -23.74 -3.54 33.57
N VAL A 618 -23.39 -2.61 34.45
CA VAL A 618 -22.79 -2.88 35.75
C VAL A 618 -23.91 -3.07 36.77
N ASP A 619 -24.04 -4.27 37.34
CA ASP A 619 -24.87 -4.45 38.52
C ASP A 619 -24.03 -4.14 39.76
N SER A 620 -24.26 -2.97 40.35
CA SER A 620 -23.52 -2.52 41.54
C SER A 620 -23.72 -3.44 42.74
N ASN A 621 -24.77 -4.28 42.76
CA ASN A 621 -25.04 -5.25 43.82
C ASN A 621 -24.45 -6.64 43.55
N ASP A 622 -24.07 -6.93 42.31
CA ASP A 622 -23.50 -8.22 41.88
C ASP A 622 -22.44 -7.99 40.77
N ILE A 623 -21.28 -7.51 41.19
CA ILE A 623 -20.14 -7.20 40.31
C ILE A 623 -19.70 -8.45 39.53
N THR A 624 -19.94 -9.65 40.08
CA THR A 624 -19.61 -10.93 39.44
C THR A 624 -20.50 -11.29 38.24
N ASN A 625 -21.63 -10.61 38.04
CA ASN A 625 -22.60 -10.88 36.98
C ASN A 625 -22.83 -9.69 36.04
N SER A 626 -21.87 -8.77 35.93
CA SER A 626 -21.97 -7.69 34.95
C SER A 626 -22.01 -8.25 33.53
N THR A 627 -22.81 -7.62 32.66
CA THR A 627 -22.98 -8.05 31.27
C THR A 627 -22.50 -6.98 30.32
N VAL A 628 -21.66 -7.37 29.37
CA VAL A 628 -21.19 -6.53 28.27
C VAL A 628 -21.80 -7.05 26.97
N LYS A 629 -22.30 -6.16 26.11
CA LYS A 629 -22.79 -6.51 24.78
C LYS A 629 -21.99 -5.82 23.68
N PHE A 630 -21.48 -6.59 22.74
CA PHE A 630 -20.82 -6.10 21.55
C PHE A 630 -21.78 -6.12 20.37
N GLY A 631 -21.71 -5.08 19.54
CA GLY A 631 -22.23 -5.13 18.19
C GLY A 631 -21.13 -5.56 17.23
N THR A 632 -21.41 -6.52 16.36
CA THR A 632 -20.46 -6.98 15.34
C THR A 632 -21.12 -7.09 13.97
N PHE A 633 -20.30 -7.04 12.93
CA PHE A 633 -20.67 -7.54 11.61
C PHE A 633 -19.45 -8.13 10.91
N SER A 634 -19.70 -9.01 9.93
CA SER A 634 -18.67 -9.51 9.01
C SER A 634 -19.06 -9.26 7.56
N TRP A 635 -18.08 -8.88 6.74
CA TRP A 635 -18.22 -8.64 5.32
C TRP A 635 -17.11 -9.35 4.52
N PRO A 636 -17.43 -10.20 3.52
CA PRO A 636 -18.78 -10.50 3.05
C PRO A 636 -19.53 -11.36 4.08
N PRO A 637 -20.87 -11.45 3.99
CA PRO A 637 -21.63 -12.33 4.86
C PRO A 637 -21.08 -13.77 4.74
N PRO A 638 -21.04 -14.55 5.84
CA PRO A 638 -20.63 -15.94 5.76
C PRO A 638 -21.52 -16.67 4.74
N LYS A 639 -20.90 -17.47 3.87
CA LYS A 639 -21.64 -18.30 2.92
C LYS A 639 -22.56 -19.20 3.72
N THR A 640 -23.87 -18.99 3.62
CA THR A 640 -24.85 -19.91 4.20
C THR A 640 -24.57 -21.29 3.58
N PRO A 641 -24.32 -22.35 4.37
CA PRO A 641 -24.22 -23.68 3.80
C PRO A 641 -25.50 -23.95 3.00
N ALA A 642 -25.35 -24.40 1.76
CA ALA A 642 -26.48 -24.72 0.91
C ALA A 642 -27.40 -25.66 1.69
N SER A 643 -28.65 -25.24 1.91
CA SER A 643 -29.70 -26.07 2.48
C SER A 643 -29.73 -27.37 1.70
N THR A 644 -29.24 -28.44 2.32
CA THR A 644 -29.56 -29.79 1.89
C THR A 644 -30.99 -30.02 2.32
N ASN A 645 -31.93 -29.65 1.45
CA ASN A 645 -33.31 -30.08 1.58
C ASN A 645 -33.29 -31.61 1.52
N ASN A 646 -33.58 -32.24 2.66
CA ASN A 646 -34.05 -33.63 2.72
C ASN A 646 -35.46 -33.73 2.14
#